data_AF-A0A1S9RJN1-F1
#
_entry.id   AF-A0A1S9RJN1-F1
#
_cell.length_a   1.000
_cell.length_b   1.000
_cell.length_c   1.000
_cell.angle_alpha   90.00
_cell.angle_beta   90.00
_cell.angle_gamma   90.00
#
_symmetry.space_group_name_H-M   'P 1'
#
loop_
_entity.id
_entity.type
_entity.pdbx_description
1 polymer ?
#
loop_
_entity_poly.entity_id
_entity_poly.type
_entity_poly.pdbx_seq_one_letter_code
_entity_poly.pdbx_strand_id
1 'polypeptide(L)'
;MVFKPFTHLARQSFTKAFTHGYAQSVVAASQSYASSTTLNQLALQPIAKFSRTTQLQNAFSNASSSSGAGAKASQGTGGNGDFGLAAYYAAWQHAQQTGDDTDWRQFQFTRRIGWKPTEEVEDAKDERIPSPEPPHLTKAAVNENVSAQVEEAVAREIQIQEEQAQAEEASDVTEAVAAESAVEDVVISEAISEESMIASERIVQLATAKNYSEIPAAFESILREGLTPTVDAYNALLVAAIRLHPEAAQAIHKALDVYSDMLRRRVIPDEDTYQTLVQLLVTQANHAIKGKEVLEQERVRYGGMEEPGKFMLQSSELERDLLAEDHSLSIAVKLFNTATSRHSRLVFPVDLYRHLIIACAREGKVEDMIRIYSHMEMQKVTPHASIFPFMIDAFAGSRDLSSVVECYNEYRSLAMSDDNGVFAIIKRLDGEVYAAVIRAYLSCGKEEGAMHFLDRIRSSFDEVTENREGRWAAVEAVIVQDALVQHFLNVGEHGKALAQAKEQLHDAARDQAISRICISAADAGDLTTASEAYDRLSTSPDTRQNPAISLLALHVRQGNVSAARSLWIMLNTVGQATPDMVQPTAMYAVALLKSGQVEDGLHEARNMFARIRNASAKQGAVAASTVREQITESLHLFGRVLVETAAVLSPQASMSLLWSMVENGGLVSPLAEHAVASLGPVGISRLNPADLTLALQVQARMLAGNSALLFDVAHPIRFAHMLDVALSAALPLDTHTTHLIDQAVAKLFTSRPDIVKRWQDHVEASTQASFLSDRHSPVSMAETNITTPSVSPDSFDPYAHATDFRGSAIIADELEKTTGRAETHLNEALIRLKNMRRIGRHPRYITYAKLITAAAKVGRMELVHEIHAMARADVPLNPAHNAVKYGWVSILDAMVSACLTLGDRHLAGQYHQELLGLGSAPSANTFGLYITTLKESTKTFDEATEALKIFHRAVAEGVEPTSFLYNALIGKLGKARRIDDCLAYFAEMRANNVRPTSVTYGTIVNALCRVSDERFAEEMFEEMESMPNYKPRPAPYNSMIQYFLNTKRDRSKVLTYYERMQARNIKPTMHTYKLLIDAHASLDPVDMPAAERVLADMQAAGVQPDAVHYASLVHAKGCVQHDLPAARKVFGSVLADRRVRLQPCLYQALFEAMVATNRVADTEEIVSGMKQRNVEMTAYIANTLIHGWATEGNVAKAKTIYDSIGIEKREPSTYDAMTRAFLGADDRAAAAGIVQEMMSRGYPSAVASKIIDLVGAAPSV
;
A
#
# COMPACT_ATOMS: atom_id res chain seq x y z
N MET A 1 -42.56 -60.01 -4.55
CA MET A 1 -43.80 -59.24 -4.76
C MET A 1 -43.48 -58.08 -5.68
N VAL A 2 -44.19 -57.99 -6.82
CA VAL A 2 -44.89 -56.77 -7.32
C VAL A 2 -44.04 -55.47 -7.32
N PHE A 3 -43.63 -54.80 -8.40
CA PHE A 3 -44.05 -54.72 -9.80
C PHE A 3 -42.90 -54.10 -10.65
N LYS A 4 -42.93 -54.39 -11.95
CA LYS A 4 -42.19 -53.81 -13.09
C LYS A 4 -42.82 -52.42 -13.48
N PRO A 5 -42.52 -51.78 -14.63
CA PRO A 5 -41.58 -50.69 -14.95
C PRO A 5 -42.35 -49.48 -15.58
N PHE A 6 -41.82 -48.83 -16.64
CA PHE A 6 -42.38 -47.76 -17.53
C PHE A 6 -41.89 -46.33 -17.20
N THR A 7 -40.98 -45.70 -17.95
CA THR A 7 -40.92 -45.27 -19.38
C THR A 7 -41.89 -44.17 -19.80
N HIS A 8 -41.39 -43.34 -20.72
CA HIS A 8 -42.03 -42.36 -21.59
C HIS A 8 -42.26 -40.95 -20.99
N LEU A 9 -42.13 -39.83 -21.70
CA LEU A 9 -41.57 -39.45 -23.01
C LEU A 9 -41.89 -37.95 -23.19
N ALA A 10 -40.97 -37.20 -23.80
CA ALA A 10 -41.17 -35.93 -24.52
C ALA A 10 -41.68 -34.73 -23.69
N ARG A 11 -41.09 -33.54 -23.80
CA ARG A 11 -41.01 -32.76 -25.03
C ARG A 11 -39.90 -31.71 -24.97
N GLN A 12 -39.27 -31.52 -26.13
CA GLN A 12 -38.52 -30.34 -26.51
C GLN A 12 -39.41 -29.08 -26.39
N SER A 13 -38.84 -27.97 -25.92
CA SER A 13 -39.17 -26.65 -26.45
C SER A 13 -38.07 -25.65 -26.09
N PHE A 14 -37.43 -25.16 -27.15
CA PHE A 14 -36.57 -23.99 -27.21
C PHE A 14 -37.22 -22.75 -26.57
N THR A 15 -36.46 -21.97 -25.80
CA THR A 15 -36.60 -20.52 -25.75
C THR A 15 -35.23 -19.84 -25.62
N LYS A 16 -34.85 -19.13 -26.69
CA LYS A 16 -33.74 -18.18 -26.76
C LYS A 16 -34.15 -16.91 -26.01
N ALA A 17 -33.38 -16.46 -25.03
CA ALA A 17 -33.48 -15.11 -24.50
C ALA A 17 -32.33 -14.26 -25.08
N PHE A 18 -32.71 -13.32 -25.95
CA PHE A 18 -31.84 -12.31 -26.56
C PHE A 18 -31.54 -11.21 -25.54
N THR A 19 -30.26 -10.98 -25.24
CA THR A 19 -29.75 -9.65 -24.87
C THR A 19 -28.93 -9.15 -26.06
N HIS A 20 -29.27 -7.95 -26.54
CA HIS A 20 -28.63 -7.34 -27.71
C HIS A 20 -27.18 -6.95 -27.42
N GLY A 21 -26.26 -7.71 -28.02
CA GLY A 21 -24.91 -7.30 -28.39
C GLY A 21 -24.56 -7.95 -29.73
N TYR A 22 -24.83 -7.26 -30.84
CA TYR A 22 -24.55 -7.76 -32.18
C TYR A 22 -23.03 -7.94 -32.42
N ALA A 23 -22.67 -9.18 -32.79
CA ALA A 23 -21.85 -9.61 -33.93
C ALA A 23 -20.66 -10.53 -33.58
N GLN A 24 -20.86 -11.84 -33.73
CA GLN A 24 -19.81 -12.81 -34.11
C GLN A 24 -20.41 -13.79 -35.14
N SER A 25 -19.78 -13.86 -36.32
CA SER A 25 -20.04 -14.83 -37.38
C SER A 25 -19.04 -15.99 -37.33
N VAL A 26 -19.50 -17.12 -37.84
CA VAL A 26 -19.00 -18.49 -37.73
C VAL A 26 -18.07 -18.86 -38.90
N VAL A 27 -17.05 -19.69 -38.66
CA VAL A 27 -16.46 -20.70 -39.60
C VAL A 27 -15.88 -21.85 -38.73
N ALA A 28 -16.57 -22.99 -38.56
CA ALA A 28 -16.55 -24.26 -39.32
C ALA A 28 -15.67 -25.40 -38.73
N ALA A 29 -16.38 -26.39 -38.16
CA ALA A 29 -16.25 -27.86 -38.16
C ALA A 29 -14.95 -28.64 -38.50
N SER A 30 -14.63 -29.65 -37.65
CA SER A 30 -14.52 -31.10 -37.98
C SER A 30 -14.26 -31.92 -36.69
N GLN A 31 -15.19 -32.78 -36.21
CA GLN A 31 -15.18 -34.28 -36.27
C GLN A 31 -14.01 -34.96 -35.50
N SER A 32 -14.11 -36.07 -34.73
CA SER A 32 -15.15 -37.03 -34.27
C SER A 32 -14.54 -38.07 -33.28
N TYR A 33 -15.39 -38.86 -32.57
CA TYR A 33 -15.18 -40.19 -31.92
C TYR A 33 -14.26 -40.29 -30.66
N ALA A 34 -14.48 -41.09 -29.59
CA ALA A 34 -15.47 -42.12 -29.21
C ALA A 34 -15.34 -42.49 -27.69
N SER A 35 -16.49 -42.85 -27.06
CA SER A 35 -16.80 -43.91 -26.03
C SER A 35 -15.70 -44.60 -25.18
N SER A 36 -15.86 -45.17 -23.96
CA SER A 36 -16.96 -45.48 -23.03
C SER A 36 -16.46 -46.29 -21.79
N THR A 37 -17.25 -46.32 -20.68
CA THR A 37 -17.55 -47.46 -19.73
C THR A 37 -16.44 -48.05 -18.80
N THR A 38 -16.63 -48.61 -17.57
CA THR A 38 -17.71 -48.86 -16.56
C THR A 38 -17.18 -49.59 -15.28
N LEU A 39 -17.77 -49.29 -14.10
CA LEU A 39 -18.31 -50.12 -12.97
C LEU A 39 -17.51 -51.08 -12.02
N ASN A 40 -17.88 -50.94 -10.72
CA ASN A 40 -18.27 -51.95 -9.67
C ASN A 40 -17.20 -52.70 -8.83
N GLN A 41 -17.42 -53.22 -7.59
CA GLN A 41 -18.37 -53.06 -6.45
C GLN A 41 -17.98 -54.11 -5.34
N LEU A 42 -18.26 -53.78 -4.05
CA LEU A 42 -18.81 -54.64 -2.95
C LEU A 42 -18.01 -55.62 -2.04
N ALA A 43 -18.46 -55.62 -0.76
CA ALA A 43 -18.66 -56.69 0.25
C ALA A 43 -17.53 -56.97 1.30
N LEU A 44 -17.73 -57.45 2.54
CA LEU A 44 -18.73 -57.45 3.65
C LEU A 44 -18.11 -58.32 4.80
N GLN A 45 -18.47 -58.07 6.08
CA GLN A 45 -18.02 -58.71 7.37
C GLN A 45 -18.43 -60.22 7.55
N PRO A 46 -18.39 -60.94 8.74
CA PRO A 46 -17.99 -60.65 10.16
C PRO A 46 -17.34 -61.81 11.00
N ILE A 47 -16.98 -61.55 12.28
CA ILE A 47 -17.31 -62.30 13.56
C ILE A 47 -16.24 -62.10 14.68
N ALA A 48 -16.69 -61.97 15.93
CA ALA A 48 -16.04 -61.39 17.12
C ALA A 48 -15.60 -62.38 18.24
N LYS A 49 -14.73 -61.94 19.19
CA LYS A 49 -14.97 -61.86 20.67
C LYS A 49 -13.75 -61.48 21.58
N PHE A 50 -14.00 -60.56 22.54
CA PHE A 50 -13.30 -60.13 23.82
C PHE A 50 -11.93 -59.38 23.77
N SER A 51 -11.58 -58.33 24.56
CA SER A 51 -12.23 -57.41 25.53
C SER A 51 -11.28 -56.24 25.96
N ARG A 52 -11.80 -54.98 25.94
CA ARG A 52 -11.50 -53.73 26.70
C ARG A 52 -10.05 -53.30 27.07
N THR A 53 -9.57 -52.19 26.47
CA THR A 53 -9.58 -50.80 27.02
C THR A 53 -9.08 -49.80 25.96
N THR A 54 -10.00 -49.23 25.19
CA THR A 54 -9.78 -48.09 24.26
C THR A 54 -11.07 -47.27 24.25
N GLN A 55 -11.10 -46.18 25.01
CA GLN A 55 -12.16 -45.18 24.96
C GLN A 55 -11.56 -43.81 25.29
N LEU A 56 -10.87 -43.23 24.31
CA LEU A 56 -10.77 -41.79 24.02
C LEU A 56 -9.95 -41.56 22.73
N GLN A 57 -10.29 -42.31 21.68
CA GLN A 57 -9.70 -42.13 20.36
C GLN A 57 -10.80 -42.41 19.33
N ASN A 58 -11.82 -41.56 19.34
CA ASN A 58 -12.89 -41.50 18.33
C ASN A 58 -13.64 -40.17 18.46
N ALA A 59 -13.01 -39.11 17.96
CA ALA A 59 -13.69 -37.88 17.53
C ALA A 59 -12.95 -37.15 16.38
N PHE A 60 -11.92 -37.73 15.76
CA PHE A 60 -11.17 -37.12 14.64
C PHE A 60 -10.85 -38.13 13.54
N SER A 61 -11.88 -38.72 12.98
CA SER A 61 -11.77 -39.50 11.74
C SER A 61 -13.02 -39.28 10.89
N ASN A 62 -13.20 -38.03 10.45
CA ASN A 62 -14.09 -37.64 9.36
C ASN A 62 -13.76 -36.19 8.94
N ALA A 63 -12.55 -35.96 8.45
CA ALA A 63 -12.20 -34.74 7.70
C ALA A 63 -10.87 -34.90 6.93
N SER A 64 -10.70 -35.94 6.11
CA SER A 64 -9.61 -35.95 5.10
C SER A 64 -9.71 -37.14 4.14
N SER A 65 -10.50 -36.99 3.06
CA SER A 65 -10.24 -37.70 1.79
C SER A 65 -11.04 -37.04 0.65
N SER A 66 -10.40 -36.91 -0.50
CA SER A 66 -10.70 -36.09 -1.70
C SER A 66 -10.25 -34.63 -1.54
N SER A 67 -9.04 -34.20 -1.91
CA SER A 67 -8.05 -34.65 -2.91
C SER A 67 -8.59 -34.83 -4.34
N GLY A 68 -8.04 -34.00 -5.23
CA GLY A 68 -8.03 -34.25 -6.68
C GLY A 68 -8.77 -33.22 -7.52
N ALA A 69 -8.05 -32.24 -8.08
CA ALA A 69 -7.78 -32.18 -9.52
C ALA A 69 -7.36 -30.76 -9.99
N GLY A 70 -6.08 -30.64 -10.34
CA GLY A 70 -5.69 -30.05 -11.63
C GLY A 70 -5.44 -28.55 -11.73
N ALA A 71 -4.40 -28.04 -11.05
CA ALA A 71 -3.73 -26.82 -11.50
C ALA A 71 -2.58 -27.20 -12.45
N LYS A 72 -2.85 -27.11 -13.76
CA LYS A 72 -1.81 -26.92 -14.78
C LYS A 72 -1.52 -25.43 -14.87
N ALA A 73 -0.33 -25.03 -14.44
CA ALA A 73 0.23 -23.70 -14.67
C ALA A 73 1.21 -23.75 -15.86
N SER A 74 0.95 -22.92 -16.86
CA SER A 74 1.89 -22.53 -17.93
C SER A 74 1.57 -21.05 -18.25
N GLN A 75 2.32 -20.09 -17.71
CA GLN A 75 3.61 -19.55 -18.17
C GLN A 75 3.53 -18.58 -19.37
N GLY A 76 4.11 -17.37 -19.19
CA GLY A 76 4.53 -16.41 -20.23
C GLY A 76 4.57 -14.93 -19.77
N THR A 77 5.51 -14.43 -18.95
CA THR A 77 6.83 -13.75 -19.23
C THR A 77 6.81 -12.55 -20.21
N GLY A 78 7.50 -11.40 -20.01
CA GLY A 78 8.59 -10.95 -19.10
C GLY A 78 8.83 -9.41 -19.21
N GLY A 79 9.86 -8.73 -18.67
CA GLY A 79 11.12 -9.04 -17.97
C GLY A 79 11.67 -7.77 -17.28
N ASN A 80 12.63 -7.80 -16.35
CA ASN A 80 14.01 -8.25 -16.55
C ASN A 80 14.61 -8.73 -15.21
N GLY A 81 14.96 -10.01 -15.13
CA GLY A 81 15.51 -10.69 -13.95
C GLY A 81 14.90 -12.09 -13.82
N ASP A 82 15.72 -13.13 -14.01
CA ASP A 82 15.39 -14.56 -13.84
C ASP A 82 14.52 -15.26 -14.92
N PHE A 83 15.03 -15.28 -16.16
CA PHE A 83 14.63 -16.26 -17.18
C PHE A 83 15.13 -17.71 -16.92
N GLY A 84 15.79 -17.98 -15.79
CA GLY A 84 16.38 -19.31 -15.52
C GLY A 84 15.37 -20.37 -15.06
N LEU A 85 14.41 -20.00 -14.22
CA LEU A 85 13.57 -20.97 -13.50
C LEU A 85 12.49 -21.60 -14.39
N ALA A 86 11.84 -20.79 -15.24
CA ALA A 86 10.82 -21.27 -16.17
C ALA A 86 11.40 -22.18 -17.25
N ALA A 87 12.59 -21.84 -17.77
CA ALA A 87 13.32 -22.66 -18.72
C ALA A 87 13.86 -23.95 -18.08
N TYR A 88 14.28 -23.90 -16.81
CA TYR A 88 14.66 -25.06 -16.01
C TYR A 88 13.50 -26.06 -15.85
N TYR A 89 12.30 -25.60 -15.48
CA TYR A 89 11.14 -26.50 -15.32
C TYR A 89 10.69 -27.12 -16.65
N ALA A 90 10.80 -26.37 -17.76
CA ALA A 90 10.51 -26.88 -19.09
C ALA A 90 11.54 -27.95 -19.54
N ALA A 91 12.84 -27.71 -19.31
CA ALA A 91 13.90 -28.66 -19.62
C ALA A 91 13.86 -29.90 -18.72
N TRP A 92 13.52 -29.75 -17.45
CA TRP A 92 13.36 -30.86 -16.49
C TRP A 92 12.15 -31.74 -16.83
N GLN A 93 11.00 -31.15 -17.19
CA GLN A 93 9.85 -31.91 -17.68
C GLN A 93 10.13 -32.62 -19.01
N HIS A 94 10.93 -32.00 -19.87
CA HIS A 94 11.36 -32.61 -21.13
C HIS A 94 12.26 -33.82 -20.90
N ALA A 95 13.22 -33.73 -19.97
CA ALA A 95 14.10 -34.85 -19.59
C ALA A 95 13.32 -36.03 -18.98
N GLN A 96 12.31 -35.78 -18.12
CA GLN A 96 11.45 -36.83 -17.56
C GLN A 96 10.61 -37.57 -18.63
N GLN A 97 10.25 -36.89 -19.72
CA GLN A 97 9.42 -37.46 -20.77
C GLN A 97 10.24 -38.16 -21.86
N THR A 98 11.49 -37.76 -22.07
CA THR A 98 12.33 -38.20 -23.20
C THR A 98 13.54 -39.03 -22.80
N GLY A 99 13.98 -38.96 -21.53
CA GLY A 99 15.20 -39.61 -21.05
C GLY A 99 16.51 -38.94 -21.52
N ASP A 100 16.44 -37.76 -22.13
CA ASP A 100 17.60 -37.02 -22.64
C ASP A 100 18.02 -35.90 -21.67
N ASP A 101 19.18 -36.07 -21.02
CA ASP A 101 19.67 -35.23 -19.90
C ASP A 101 20.48 -33.99 -20.34
N THR A 102 20.62 -33.76 -21.64
CA THR A 102 21.57 -32.80 -22.21
C THR A 102 21.21 -31.33 -21.94
N ASP A 103 19.93 -30.98 -22.01
CA ASP A 103 19.45 -29.59 -21.84
C ASP A 103 19.39 -29.13 -20.37
N TRP A 104 19.19 -30.05 -19.42
CA TRP A 104 19.08 -29.71 -18.00
C TRP A 104 20.44 -29.40 -17.35
N ARG A 105 21.52 -30.08 -17.80
CA ARG A 105 22.89 -29.86 -17.31
C ARG A 105 23.40 -28.44 -17.58
N GLN A 106 22.88 -27.78 -18.62
CA GLN A 106 23.25 -26.41 -18.98
C GLN A 106 22.83 -25.37 -17.92
N PHE A 107 21.83 -25.67 -17.09
CA PHE A 107 21.35 -24.80 -16.01
C PHE A 107 22.04 -25.03 -14.65
N GLN A 108 22.92 -26.03 -14.53
CA GLN A 108 23.64 -26.31 -13.28
C GLN A 108 24.73 -25.27 -12.93
N PHE A 109 25.17 -24.44 -13.88
CA PHE A 109 26.36 -23.58 -13.71
C PHE A 109 26.10 -22.07 -13.51
N THR A 110 24.85 -21.62 -13.33
CA THR A 110 24.53 -20.17 -13.45
C THR A 110 24.21 -19.40 -12.17
N ARG A 111 24.30 -19.96 -10.96
CA ARG A 111 24.35 -19.14 -9.73
C ARG A 111 25.67 -19.35 -8.99
N ARG A 112 26.62 -18.43 -9.22
CA ARG A 112 27.81 -18.31 -8.38
C ARG A 112 27.39 -17.70 -7.05
N ILE A 113 27.72 -18.36 -5.93
CA ILE A 113 27.59 -17.76 -4.60
C ILE A 113 28.56 -16.57 -4.59
N GLY A 114 28.06 -15.35 -4.76
CA GLY A 114 28.90 -14.17 -4.88
C GLY A 114 29.35 -13.68 -3.51
N TRP A 115 30.55 -14.05 -3.08
CA TRP A 115 31.19 -13.44 -1.91
C TRP A 115 32.08 -12.31 -2.39
N LYS A 116 31.61 -11.05 -2.29
CA LYS A 116 32.50 -9.89 -2.45
C LYS A 116 33.14 -9.60 -1.09
N PRO A 117 34.47 -9.72 -0.94
CA PRO A 117 35.16 -9.16 0.20
C PRO A 117 35.05 -7.63 0.10
N THR A 118 34.62 -6.97 1.17
CA THR A 118 34.92 -5.56 1.36
C THR A 118 36.41 -5.46 1.67
N GLU A 119 37.24 -5.28 0.64
CA GLU A 119 38.63 -4.85 0.83
C GLU A 119 38.60 -3.44 1.44
N GLU A 120 38.96 -3.34 2.72
CA GLU A 120 39.47 -2.11 3.30
C GLU A 120 40.80 -1.80 2.61
N VAL A 121 40.80 -0.84 1.69
CA VAL A 121 42.04 -0.27 1.13
C VAL A 121 42.38 0.98 1.94
N GLU A 122 43.36 0.85 2.83
CA GLU A 122 44.21 1.97 3.23
C GLU A 122 45.12 2.33 2.04
N ASP A 123 44.84 3.44 1.35
CA ASP A 123 45.78 4.55 1.16
C ASP A 123 45.24 5.66 0.24
N ALA A 124 45.64 6.88 0.58
CA ALA A 124 45.06 8.17 0.22
C ALA A 124 45.17 8.60 -1.26
N LYS A 125 44.11 9.28 -1.74
CA LYS A 125 44.18 10.62 -2.40
C LYS A 125 42.79 11.27 -2.55
N ASP A 126 42.70 12.51 -2.06
CA ASP A 126 41.54 13.39 -2.06
C ASP A 126 40.93 13.64 -3.46
N GLU A 127 39.68 13.21 -3.66
CA GLU A 127 38.68 13.95 -4.45
C GLU A 127 37.29 13.76 -3.81
N ARG A 128 36.69 14.86 -3.33
CA ARG A 128 35.36 14.89 -2.70
C ARG A 128 34.26 14.70 -3.74
N ILE A 129 33.79 13.46 -3.88
CA ILE A 129 32.53 13.10 -4.54
C ILE A 129 31.35 13.44 -3.58
N PRO A 130 30.20 13.94 -4.04
CA PRO A 130 29.06 14.23 -3.17
C PRO A 130 28.51 12.94 -2.55
N SER A 131 28.18 13.00 -1.27
CA SER A 131 27.58 11.93 -0.47
C SER A 131 26.44 11.21 -1.21
N PRO A 132 26.45 9.86 -1.31
CA PRO A 132 25.24 9.13 -1.66
C PRO A 132 24.23 9.29 -0.51
N GLU A 133 22.97 9.53 -0.87
CA GLU A 133 21.83 9.51 0.06
C GLU A 133 21.84 8.20 0.88
N PRO A 134 21.38 8.22 2.15
CA PRO A 134 21.35 7.01 2.96
C PRO A 134 20.49 5.94 2.26
N PRO A 135 20.86 4.65 2.37
CA PRO A 135 20.14 3.58 1.70
C PRO A 135 18.73 3.54 2.28
N HIS A 136 17.74 3.94 1.48
CA HIS A 136 16.36 3.59 1.74
C HIS A 136 16.29 2.06 1.87
N LEU A 137 15.83 1.57 3.03
CA LEU A 137 15.55 0.16 3.30
C LEU A 137 14.66 -0.40 2.19
N THR A 138 15.27 -1.01 1.17
CA THR A 138 14.57 -1.56 0.02
C THR A 138 14.05 -2.96 0.33
N LYS A 139 12.74 -3.01 0.54
CA LYS A 139 11.75 -4.04 0.13
C LYS A 139 11.86 -5.48 0.65
N ALA A 140 10.84 -5.84 1.44
CA ALA A 140 9.97 -7.03 1.49
C ALA A 140 10.07 -8.17 0.44
N ALA A 141 10.65 -7.97 -0.75
CA ALA A 141 10.74 -9.02 -1.77
C ALA A 141 11.73 -10.15 -1.41
N VAL A 142 12.55 -9.94 -0.37
CA VAL A 142 13.61 -10.88 0.01
C VAL A 142 13.08 -12.01 0.91
N ASN A 143 12.13 -11.74 1.81
CA ASN A 143 11.61 -12.74 2.76
C ASN A 143 10.63 -13.75 2.12
N GLU A 144 9.80 -13.36 1.14
CA GLU A 144 8.92 -14.29 0.40
C GLU A 144 9.75 -15.29 -0.43
N ASN A 145 10.83 -14.81 -1.05
CA ASN A 145 11.78 -15.67 -1.77
C ASN A 145 12.45 -16.69 -0.83
N VAL A 146 12.73 -16.30 0.42
CA VAL A 146 13.31 -17.20 1.42
C VAL A 146 12.34 -18.31 1.84
N SER A 147 11.07 -17.98 2.10
CA SER A 147 10.08 -19.01 2.43
C SER A 147 9.90 -20.00 1.28
N ALA A 148 9.84 -19.51 0.03
CA ALA A 148 9.73 -20.35 -1.16
C ALA A 148 10.98 -21.23 -1.37
N GLN A 149 12.18 -20.70 -1.12
CA GLN A 149 13.44 -21.45 -1.19
C GLN A 149 13.52 -22.55 -0.13
N VAL A 150 13.04 -22.29 1.09
CA VAL A 150 12.98 -23.32 2.13
C VAL A 150 11.90 -24.36 1.83
N GLU A 151 10.77 -23.97 1.25
CA GLU A 151 9.75 -24.92 0.80
C GLU A 151 10.24 -25.79 -0.37
N GLU A 152 10.99 -25.23 -1.32
CA GLU A 152 11.67 -26.00 -2.37
C GLU A 152 12.73 -26.95 -1.79
N ALA A 153 13.53 -26.47 -0.83
CA ALA A 153 14.54 -27.27 -0.13
C ALA A 153 13.91 -28.44 0.65
N VAL A 154 12.85 -28.18 1.42
CA VAL A 154 12.12 -29.20 2.18
C VAL A 154 11.39 -30.17 1.26
N ALA A 155 10.80 -29.71 0.15
CA ALA A 155 10.17 -30.60 -0.82
C ALA A 155 11.18 -31.53 -1.51
N ARG A 156 12.37 -31.02 -1.85
CA ARG A 156 13.47 -31.85 -2.37
C ARG A 156 13.99 -32.83 -1.31
N GLU A 157 14.05 -32.42 -0.06
CA GLU A 157 14.46 -33.28 1.05
C GLU A 157 13.52 -34.47 1.23
N ILE A 158 12.21 -34.22 1.14
CA ILE A 158 11.17 -35.28 1.18
C ILE A 158 11.31 -36.22 -0.03
N GLN A 159 11.62 -35.69 -1.22
CA GLN A 159 11.82 -36.52 -2.40
C GLN A 159 13.08 -37.40 -2.30
N ILE A 160 14.17 -36.89 -1.72
CA ILE A 160 15.37 -37.69 -1.43
C ILE A 160 15.04 -38.82 -0.41
N GLN A 161 14.18 -38.56 0.57
CA GLN A 161 13.71 -39.61 1.51
C GLN A 161 12.92 -40.71 0.80
N GLU A 162 12.00 -40.36 -0.10
CA GLU A 162 11.24 -41.33 -0.88
C GLU A 162 12.14 -42.16 -1.81
N GLU A 163 13.12 -41.52 -2.47
CA GLU A 163 14.11 -42.20 -3.32
C GLU A 163 15.02 -43.16 -2.51
N GLN A 164 15.47 -42.76 -1.31
CA GLN A 164 16.30 -43.60 -0.43
C GLN A 164 15.52 -44.77 0.16
N ALA A 165 14.28 -44.55 0.60
CA ALA A 165 13.42 -45.62 1.11
C ALA A 165 13.11 -46.66 0.02
N GLN A 166 12.90 -46.22 -1.24
CA GLN A 166 12.73 -47.11 -2.38
C GLN A 166 14.02 -47.86 -2.75
N ALA A 167 15.19 -47.24 -2.57
CA ALA A 167 16.48 -47.89 -2.81
C ALA A 167 16.83 -48.93 -1.73
N GLU A 168 16.51 -48.67 -0.46
CA GLU A 168 16.66 -49.63 0.65
C GLU A 168 15.68 -50.81 0.52
N GLU A 169 14.43 -50.56 0.12
CA GLU A 169 13.48 -51.63 -0.23
C GLU A 169 13.95 -52.46 -1.44
N ALA A 170 14.67 -51.85 -2.38
CA ALA A 170 15.26 -52.56 -3.52
C ALA A 170 16.51 -53.37 -3.13
N SER A 171 17.33 -52.88 -2.18
CA SER A 171 18.53 -53.60 -1.71
C SER A 171 18.19 -54.81 -0.84
N ASP A 172 17.16 -54.71 0.02
CA ASP A 172 16.68 -55.82 0.87
C ASP A 172 16.07 -56.97 0.04
N VAL A 173 15.59 -56.68 -1.18
CA VAL A 173 15.12 -57.70 -2.13
C VAL A 173 16.29 -58.37 -2.88
N THR A 174 17.44 -57.70 -2.97
CA THR A 174 18.62 -58.22 -3.68
C THR A 174 19.63 -58.98 -2.82
N GLU A 175 19.64 -58.84 -1.49
CA GLU A 175 20.52 -59.63 -0.60
C GLU A 175 20.14 -61.12 -0.50
N ALA A 176 19.00 -61.54 -1.08
CA ALA A 176 18.59 -62.94 -1.10
C ALA A 176 19.04 -63.73 -2.35
N VAL A 177 19.65 -63.11 -3.37
CA VAL A 177 20.06 -63.84 -4.59
C VAL A 177 21.42 -63.34 -5.13
N ALA A 178 22.38 -64.27 -5.08
CA ALA A 178 23.65 -64.32 -5.81
C ALA A 178 24.88 -63.66 -5.17
N ALA A 179 25.55 -64.47 -4.33
CA ALA A 179 27.00 -64.58 -4.35
C ALA A 179 27.47 -65.11 -5.73
N GLU A 180 28.69 -64.71 -6.13
CA GLU A 180 29.43 -65.02 -7.37
C GLU A 180 29.28 -64.04 -8.56
N SER A 181 29.95 -62.88 -8.46
CA SER A 181 30.82 -62.31 -9.51
C SER A 181 31.47 -61.02 -8.99
N ALA A 182 32.51 -61.19 -8.17
CA ALA A 182 33.40 -60.10 -7.81
C ALA A 182 34.55 -60.03 -8.83
N VAL A 183 35.05 -58.81 -9.03
CA VAL A 183 36.19 -58.37 -9.86
C VAL A 183 35.80 -57.85 -11.25
N GLU A 184 35.40 -56.58 -11.32
CA GLU A 184 35.99 -55.59 -12.26
C GLU A 184 35.52 -54.12 -12.09
N ASP A 185 34.56 -53.79 -11.21
CA ASP A 185 34.03 -52.40 -11.10
C ASP A 185 34.45 -51.58 -9.84
N VAL A 186 35.59 -51.88 -9.21
CA VAL A 186 36.01 -51.20 -7.95
C VAL A 186 37.08 -50.11 -8.13
N VAL A 187 37.64 -49.85 -9.32
CA VAL A 187 38.90 -49.06 -9.42
C VAL A 187 38.74 -47.62 -9.94
N ILE A 188 37.53 -47.08 -10.11
CA ILE A 188 37.34 -45.69 -10.63
C ILE A 188 36.65 -44.73 -9.65
N SER A 189 36.13 -45.20 -8.50
CA SER A 189 35.43 -44.34 -7.52
C SER A 189 36.30 -43.80 -6.38
N GLU A 190 37.47 -44.36 -6.07
CA GLU A 190 38.28 -43.95 -4.91
C GLU A 190 39.18 -42.73 -5.17
N ALA A 191 39.62 -42.49 -6.42
CA ALA A 191 40.61 -41.44 -6.71
C ALA A 191 40.07 -39.99 -6.68
N ILE A 192 38.76 -39.79 -6.81
CA ILE A 192 38.11 -38.46 -6.74
C ILE A 192 37.84 -38.05 -5.27
N SER A 193 37.95 -38.98 -4.32
CA SER A 193 37.65 -38.76 -2.90
C SER A 193 38.78 -38.09 -2.12
N GLU A 194 40.06 -38.35 -2.42
CA GLU A 194 41.17 -37.84 -1.60
C GLU A 194 41.43 -36.34 -1.82
N GLU A 195 41.40 -35.86 -3.06
CA GLU A 195 41.64 -34.44 -3.39
C GLU A 195 40.53 -33.52 -2.84
N SER A 196 39.28 -33.98 -2.88
CA SER A 196 38.14 -33.25 -2.31
C SER A 196 38.17 -33.21 -0.78
N MET A 197 38.66 -34.27 -0.13
CA MET A 197 38.86 -34.30 1.33
C MET A 197 39.97 -33.35 1.77
N ILE A 198 41.14 -33.34 1.11
CA ILE A 198 42.27 -32.48 1.46
C ILE A 198 41.91 -31.00 1.27
N ALA A 199 41.25 -30.65 0.16
CA ALA A 199 40.80 -29.30 -0.10
C ALA A 199 39.75 -28.82 0.92
N SER A 200 38.84 -29.73 1.32
CA SER A 200 37.82 -29.44 2.34
C SER A 200 38.41 -29.33 3.76
N GLU A 201 39.42 -30.14 4.08
CA GLU A 201 40.13 -30.09 5.37
C GLU A 201 40.83 -28.74 5.58
N ARG A 202 41.36 -28.14 4.51
CA ARG A 202 41.94 -26.78 4.56
C ARG A 202 40.91 -25.73 4.98
N ILE A 203 39.65 -25.86 4.58
CA ILE A 203 38.57 -24.94 4.98
C ILE A 203 38.21 -25.13 6.47
N VAL A 204 38.17 -26.37 6.94
CA VAL A 204 37.96 -26.69 8.35
C VAL A 204 39.11 -26.15 9.22
N GLN A 205 40.36 -26.23 8.75
CA GLN A 205 41.52 -25.61 9.41
C GLN A 205 41.40 -24.08 9.48
N LEU A 206 40.90 -23.42 8.43
CA LEU A 206 40.64 -21.97 8.47
C LEU A 206 39.52 -21.61 9.47
N ALA A 207 38.49 -22.43 9.58
CA ALA A 207 37.40 -22.25 10.55
C ALA A 207 37.88 -22.42 12.01
N THR A 208 38.72 -23.41 12.28
CA THR A 208 39.33 -23.61 13.60
C THR A 208 40.32 -22.49 13.96
N ALA A 209 41.03 -21.94 12.97
CA ALA A 209 41.88 -20.76 13.12
C ALA A 209 41.10 -19.44 13.26
N LYS A 210 39.76 -19.45 13.15
CA LYS A 210 38.86 -18.28 13.19
C LYS A 210 39.08 -17.25 12.07
N ASN A 211 39.70 -17.64 10.96
CA ASN A 211 39.91 -16.78 9.79
C ASN A 211 38.69 -16.85 8.85
N TYR A 212 37.56 -16.29 9.27
CA TYR A 212 36.28 -16.44 8.56
C TYR A 212 36.22 -15.72 7.20
N SER A 213 37.05 -14.70 6.97
CA SER A 213 37.08 -13.93 5.71
C SER A 213 37.63 -14.72 4.52
N GLU A 214 38.54 -15.66 4.75
CA GLU A 214 39.20 -16.46 3.71
C GLU A 214 38.41 -17.72 3.33
N ILE A 215 37.49 -18.15 4.19
CA ILE A 215 36.67 -19.37 4.02
C ILE A 215 35.81 -19.34 2.75
N PRO A 216 35.07 -18.26 2.43
CA PRO A 216 34.28 -18.23 1.20
C PRO A 216 35.11 -18.27 -0.08
N ALA A 217 36.28 -17.63 -0.10
CA ALA A 217 37.19 -17.65 -1.25
C ALA A 217 37.79 -19.05 -1.46
N ALA A 218 38.17 -19.73 -0.37
CA ALA A 218 38.63 -21.12 -0.42
C ALA A 218 37.51 -22.06 -0.89
N PHE A 219 36.28 -21.86 -0.41
CA PHE A 219 35.13 -22.66 -0.84
C PHE A 219 34.80 -22.46 -2.33
N GLU A 220 34.84 -21.23 -2.82
CA GLU A 220 34.68 -20.93 -4.25
C GLU A 220 35.75 -21.60 -5.11
N SER A 221 36.98 -21.77 -4.61
CA SER A 221 38.04 -22.46 -5.36
C SER A 221 37.73 -23.94 -5.59
N ILE A 222 37.21 -24.63 -4.58
CA ILE A 222 36.75 -26.04 -4.69
C ILE A 222 35.63 -26.16 -5.74
N LEU A 223 34.69 -25.21 -5.73
CA LEU A 223 33.60 -25.18 -6.71
C LEU A 223 34.06 -24.94 -8.14
N ARG A 224 35.14 -24.16 -8.35
CA ARG A 224 35.73 -23.91 -9.68
C ARG A 224 36.48 -25.13 -10.21
N GLU A 225 37.02 -25.95 -9.32
CA GLU A 225 37.73 -27.19 -9.65
C GLU A 225 36.78 -28.37 -9.92
N GLY A 226 35.47 -28.19 -9.71
CA GLY A 226 34.45 -29.20 -10.00
C GLY A 226 34.35 -30.29 -8.93
N LEU A 227 35.01 -30.12 -7.79
CA LEU A 227 35.00 -31.05 -6.67
C LEU A 227 33.73 -30.87 -5.82
N THR A 228 33.20 -31.95 -5.26
CA THR A 228 32.07 -31.90 -4.30
C THR A 228 32.61 -31.57 -2.91
N PRO A 229 32.21 -30.44 -2.28
CA PRO A 229 32.66 -30.09 -0.94
C PRO A 229 32.10 -31.06 0.12
N THR A 230 32.86 -31.32 1.19
CA THR A 230 32.38 -32.13 2.32
C THR A 230 31.39 -31.36 3.21
N VAL A 231 30.61 -32.08 4.01
CA VAL A 231 29.65 -31.51 4.97
C VAL A 231 30.33 -30.54 5.94
N ASP A 232 31.52 -30.88 6.43
CA ASP A 232 32.29 -30.01 7.34
C ASP A 232 32.70 -28.68 6.70
N ALA A 233 32.99 -28.67 5.39
CA ALA A 233 33.30 -27.44 4.65
C ALA A 233 32.05 -26.55 4.48
N TYR A 234 30.86 -27.15 4.30
CA TYR A 234 29.59 -26.44 4.30
C TYR A 234 29.26 -25.85 5.69
N ASN A 235 29.48 -26.60 6.76
CA ASN A 235 29.30 -26.12 8.14
C ASN A 235 30.25 -24.96 8.48
N ALA A 236 31.52 -25.06 8.07
CA ALA A 236 32.48 -23.98 8.18
C ALA A 236 32.03 -22.71 7.42
N LEU A 237 31.45 -22.88 6.23
CA LEU A 237 30.90 -21.78 5.43
C LEU A 237 29.65 -21.17 6.08
N LEU A 238 28.75 -21.97 6.66
CA LEU A 238 27.58 -21.49 7.40
C LEU A 238 28.01 -20.64 8.62
N VAL A 239 28.97 -21.12 9.41
CA VAL A 239 29.51 -20.38 10.55
C VAL A 239 30.21 -19.09 10.10
N ALA A 240 30.93 -19.12 8.97
CA ALA A 240 31.52 -17.92 8.38
C ALA A 240 30.45 -16.93 7.92
N ALA A 241 29.37 -17.39 7.28
CA ALA A 241 28.24 -16.56 6.85
C ALA A 241 27.61 -15.81 8.03
N ILE A 242 27.43 -16.48 9.17
CA ILE A 242 26.86 -15.88 10.37
C ILE A 242 27.79 -14.83 10.99
N ARG A 243 29.11 -15.07 10.96
CA ARG A 243 30.08 -14.17 11.62
C ARG A 243 30.51 -12.98 10.78
N LEU A 244 30.50 -13.11 9.44
CA LEU A 244 30.87 -12.04 8.52
C LEU A 244 29.76 -10.99 8.34
N HIS A 245 28.51 -11.35 8.62
CA HIS A 245 27.35 -10.47 8.43
C HIS A 245 26.77 -10.04 9.78
N PRO A 246 26.98 -8.78 10.23
CA PRO A 246 26.40 -8.28 11.47
C PRO A 246 24.89 -8.06 11.36
N GLU A 247 24.37 -7.86 10.15
CA GLU A 247 22.93 -7.77 9.90
C GLU A 247 22.32 -9.18 9.84
N ALA A 248 21.47 -9.49 10.83
CA ALA A 248 20.85 -10.80 10.98
C ALA A 248 20.04 -11.23 9.75
N ALA A 249 19.38 -10.29 9.06
CA ALA A 249 18.66 -10.58 7.83
C ALA A 249 19.62 -11.09 6.75
N GLN A 250 20.72 -10.40 6.47
CA GLN A 250 21.68 -10.82 5.45
C GLN A 250 22.36 -12.16 5.79
N ALA A 251 22.63 -12.39 7.08
CA ALA A 251 23.16 -13.66 7.56
C ALA A 251 22.19 -14.83 7.30
N ILE A 252 20.89 -14.65 7.57
CA ILE A 252 19.87 -15.68 7.31
C ILE A 252 19.77 -16.02 5.83
N HIS A 253 19.73 -15.01 4.96
CA HIS A 253 19.64 -15.22 3.51
C HIS A 253 20.82 -16.06 3.01
N LYS A 254 22.04 -15.68 3.37
CA LYS A 254 23.23 -16.41 2.96
C LYS A 254 23.32 -17.81 3.56
N ALA A 255 22.89 -17.98 4.81
CA ALA A 255 22.86 -19.30 5.44
C ALA A 255 21.87 -20.25 4.74
N LEU A 256 20.70 -19.73 4.35
CA LEU A 256 19.70 -20.52 3.61
C LEU A 256 20.12 -20.78 2.16
N ASP A 257 20.83 -19.86 1.52
CA ASP A 257 21.46 -20.10 0.21
C ASP A 257 22.46 -21.26 0.27
N VAL A 258 23.33 -21.27 1.29
CA VAL A 258 24.31 -22.34 1.52
C VAL A 258 23.61 -23.68 1.79
N TYR A 259 22.55 -23.69 2.60
CA TYR A 259 21.73 -24.89 2.82
C TYR A 259 21.06 -25.38 1.52
N SER A 260 20.51 -24.47 0.70
CA SER A 260 19.89 -24.85 -0.57
C SER A 260 20.91 -25.42 -1.58
N ASP A 261 22.14 -24.90 -1.60
CA ASP A 261 23.22 -25.40 -2.45
C ASP A 261 23.69 -26.79 -2.01
N MET A 262 23.79 -27.03 -0.70
CA MET A 262 24.09 -28.34 -0.12
C MET A 262 23.11 -29.41 -0.61
N LEU A 263 21.80 -29.11 -0.56
CA LEU A 263 20.76 -30.03 -1.04
C LEU A 263 20.77 -30.20 -2.56
N ARG A 264 21.01 -29.14 -3.34
CA ARG A 264 21.12 -29.22 -4.81
C ARG A 264 22.23 -30.15 -5.26
N ARG A 265 23.28 -30.28 -4.46
CA ARG A 265 24.45 -31.13 -4.74
C ARG A 265 24.35 -32.52 -4.10
N ARG A 266 23.17 -32.88 -3.55
CA ARG A 266 22.91 -34.17 -2.87
C ARG A 266 23.84 -34.43 -1.68
N VAL A 267 24.33 -33.38 -1.03
CA VAL A 267 25.09 -33.51 0.22
C VAL A 267 24.08 -33.54 1.37
N ILE A 268 24.09 -34.61 2.17
CA ILE A 268 23.12 -34.83 3.25
C ILE A 268 23.49 -33.92 4.45
N PRO A 269 22.57 -33.07 4.94
CA PRO A 269 22.80 -32.25 6.13
C PRO A 269 23.04 -33.09 7.38
N ASP A 270 24.04 -32.71 8.17
CA ASP A 270 24.36 -33.34 9.45
C ASP A 270 23.66 -32.65 10.64
N GLU A 271 23.88 -33.20 11.84
CA GLU A 271 23.38 -32.67 13.10
C GLU A 271 23.81 -31.21 13.32
N ASP A 272 25.07 -30.89 13.03
CA ASP A 272 25.64 -29.55 13.19
C ASP A 272 25.04 -28.53 12.22
N THR A 273 24.72 -28.92 10.98
CA THR A 273 24.02 -28.09 9.98
C THR A 273 22.66 -27.66 10.51
N TYR A 274 21.84 -28.63 10.97
CA TYR A 274 20.50 -28.34 11.49
C TYR A 274 20.55 -27.53 12.78
N GLN A 275 21.47 -27.84 13.70
CA GLN A 275 21.64 -27.09 14.94
C GLN A 275 21.98 -25.62 14.66
N THR A 276 22.93 -25.36 13.76
CA THR A 276 23.39 -24.00 13.43
C THR A 276 22.29 -23.17 12.78
N LEU A 277 21.53 -23.75 11.84
CA LEU A 277 20.43 -23.06 11.15
C LEU A 277 19.24 -22.78 12.06
N VAL A 278 18.81 -23.77 12.86
CA VAL A 278 17.70 -23.60 13.80
C VAL A 278 18.08 -22.58 14.88
N GLN A 279 19.32 -22.59 15.38
CA GLN A 279 19.80 -21.61 16.35
C GLN A 279 19.77 -20.18 15.81
N LEU A 280 20.21 -19.96 14.56
CA LEU A 280 20.18 -18.66 13.91
C LEU A 280 18.74 -18.14 13.77
N LEU A 281 17.83 -18.97 13.27
CA LEU A 281 16.44 -18.58 13.05
C LEU A 281 15.67 -18.33 14.36
N VAL A 282 15.91 -19.13 15.39
CA VAL A 282 15.24 -18.99 16.69
C VAL A 282 15.73 -17.76 17.46
N THR A 283 17.02 -17.43 17.38
CA THR A 283 17.56 -16.22 18.01
C THR A 283 16.98 -14.96 17.35
N GLN A 284 16.85 -14.95 16.03
CA GLN A 284 16.18 -13.88 15.30
C GLN A 284 14.69 -13.80 15.63
N ALA A 285 13.98 -14.94 15.65
CA ALA A 285 12.55 -14.97 16.00
C ALA A 285 12.30 -14.36 17.40
N ASN A 286 13.13 -14.69 18.38
CA ASN A 286 13.03 -14.11 19.72
C ASN A 286 13.33 -12.61 19.75
N HIS A 287 14.27 -12.13 18.93
CA HIS A 287 14.54 -10.70 18.78
C HIS A 287 13.33 -10.00 18.13
N ALA A 288 12.75 -10.59 17.09
CA ALA A 288 11.58 -10.06 16.40
C ALA A 288 10.34 -9.98 17.31
N ILE A 289 10.06 -11.03 18.10
CA ILE A 289 8.95 -11.03 19.07
C ILE A 289 9.12 -9.91 20.10
N LYS A 290 10.33 -9.77 20.68
CA LYS A 290 10.63 -8.68 21.62
C LYS A 290 10.52 -7.30 20.96
N GLY A 291 10.99 -7.16 19.73
CA GLY A 291 10.86 -5.92 18.96
C GLY A 291 9.40 -5.53 18.74
N LYS A 292 8.54 -6.48 18.36
CA LYS A 292 7.08 -6.26 18.22
C LYS A 292 6.45 -5.78 19.54
N GLU A 293 6.79 -6.42 20.66
CA GLU A 293 6.29 -6.03 21.99
C GLU A 293 6.68 -4.57 22.34
N VAL A 294 7.94 -4.18 22.06
CA VAL A 294 8.43 -2.81 22.32
C VAL A 294 7.75 -1.79 21.41
N LEU A 295 7.62 -2.08 20.12
CA LEU A 295 6.97 -1.18 19.17
C LEU A 295 5.47 -1.00 19.48
N GLU A 296 4.77 -2.03 19.92
CA GLU A 296 3.37 -1.90 20.36
C GLU A 296 3.27 -0.98 21.60
N GLN A 297 4.20 -1.08 22.55
CA GLN A 297 4.25 -0.15 23.70
C GLN A 297 4.52 1.29 23.25
N GLU A 298 5.46 1.50 22.32
CA GLU A 298 5.72 2.82 21.75
C GLU A 298 4.50 3.39 21.02
N ARG A 299 3.76 2.55 20.28
CA ARG A 299 2.52 2.96 19.59
C ARG A 299 1.46 3.45 20.56
N VAL A 300 1.23 2.70 21.65
CA VAL A 300 0.24 3.07 22.67
C VAL A 300 0.67 4.35 23.39
N ARG A 301 1.96 4.49 23.69
CA ARG A 301 2.50 5.59 24.49
C ARG A 301 2.59 6.90 23.72
N TYR A 302 3.18 6.89 22.53
CA TYR A 302 3.50 8.11 21.77
C TYR A 302 2.63 8.30 20.52
N GLY A 303 1.89 7.28 20.10
CA GLY A 303 1.02 7.34 18.94
C GLY A 303 -0.21 8.24 19.13
N GLY A 304 -0.94 8.49 18.04
CA GLY A 304 -2.19 9.24 18.11
C GLY A 304 -2.10 10.77 18.00
N MET A 305 -0.90 11.32 17.77
CA MET A 305 -0.67 12.77 17.76
C MET A 305 -1.13 13.48 16.47
N GLU A 306 -1.05 12.80 15.32
CA GLU A 306 -1.61 13.25 14.03
C GLU A 306 -2.95 12.53 13.75
N GLU A 307 -2.93 11.20 13.80
CA GLU A 307 -4.09 10.33 13.61
C GLU A 307 -4.15 9.26 14.70
N PRO A 308 -5.33 8.96 15.27
CA PRO A 308 -5.46 7.97 16.34
C PRO A 308 -4.98 6.59 15.88
N GLY A 309 -4.12 5.95 16.68
CA GLY A 309 -3.63 4.59 16.44
C GLY A 309 -2.41 4.48 15.52
N LYS A 310 -1.93 5.58 14.92
CA LYS A 310 -0.66 5.60 14.17
C LYS A 310 0.54 5.89 15.07
N PHE A 311 1.70 5.37 14.67
CA PHE A 311 2.99 5.72 15.25
C PHE A 311 3.30 7.21 15.03
N MET A 312 4.12 7.78 15.92
CA MET A 312 4.61 9.14 15.76
C MET A 312 5.73 9.24 14.70
N LEU A 313 6.56 8.19 14.59
CA LEU A 313 7.66 8.08 13.63
C LEU A 313 7.30 6.99 12.60
N GLN A 314 7.51 7.28 11.31
CA GLN A 314 7.36 6.34 10.19
C GLN A 314 8.44 5.26 10.22
N SER A 315 9.64 5.54 10.78
CA SER A 315 10.67 4.51 10.97
C SER A 315 10.16 3.34 11.82
N SER A 316 9.45 3.64 12.90
CA SER A 316 8.88 2.63 13.81
C SER A 316 7.71 1.86 13.16
N GLU A 317 6.93 2.53 12.30
CA GLU A 317 5.87 1.87 11.52
C GLU A 317 6.46 0.88 10.50
N LEU A 318 7.49 1.31 9.77
CA LEU A 318 8.22 0.47 8.83
C LEU A 318 8.91 -0.70 9.54
N GLU A 319 9.54 -0.47 10.69
CA GLU A 319 10.17 -1.53 11.49
C GLU A 319 9.15 -2.57 11.95
N ARG A 320 7.97 -2.13 12.41
CA ARG A 320 6.88 -3.04 12.78
C ARG A 320 6.42 -3.87 11.57
N ASP A 321 6.28 -3.24 10.41
CA ASP A 321 5.86 -3.94 9.19
C ASP A 321 6.91 -4.97 8.75
N LEU A 322 8.20 -4.63 8.84
CA LEU A 322 9.31 -5.57 8.58
C LEU A 322 9.31 -6.75 9.56
N LEU A 323 9.07 -6.50 10.85
CA LEU A 323 8.97 -7.58 11.85
C LEU A 323 7.70 -8.42 11.68
N ALA A 324 6.61 -7.84 11.17
CA ALA A 324 5.38 -8.57 10.88
C ALA A 324 5.56 -9.58 9.73
N GLU A 325 6.44 -9.27 8.77
CA GLU A 325 6.84 -10.15 7.67
C GLU A 325 7.92 -11.18 8.06
N ASP A 326 8.33 -11.27 9.33
CA ASP A 326 9.32 -12.26 9.78
C ASP A 326 8.69 -13.67 9.90
N HIS A 327 9.14 -14.57 9.02
CA HIS A 327 8.71 -15.98 8.99
C HIS A 327 9.72 -16.93 9.66
N SER A 328 10.78 -16.40 10.30
CA SER A 328 11.89 -17.15 10.89
C SER A 328 11.44 -18.28 11.83
N LEU A 329 10.46 -18.06 12.70
CA LEU A 329 9.93 -19.07 13.62
C LEU A 329 9.26 -20.23 12.87
N SER A 330 8.46 -19.93 11.84
CA SER A 330 7.80 -20.97 11.04
C SER A 330 8.82 -21.84 10.30
N ILE A 331 9.87 -21.20 9.79
CA ILE A 331 10.97 -21.89 9.10
C ILE A 331 11.75 -22.76 10.09
N ALA A 332 12.05 -22.25 11.28
CA ALA A 332 12.74 -23.00 12.34
C ALA A 332 11.98 -24.26 12.77
N VAL A 333 10.65 -24.16 12.95
CA VAL A 333 9.81 -25.31 13.32
C VAL A 333 9.75 -26.34 12.19
N LYS A 334 9.66 -25.91 10.92
CA LYS A 334 9.73 -26.83 9.77
C LYS A 334 11.08 -27.57 9.73
N LEU A 335 12.19 -26.86 9.87
CA LEU A 335 13.54 -27.46 9.91
C LEU A 335 13.74 -28.39 11.11
N PHE A 336 13.16 -28.07 12.27
CA PHE A 336 13.15 -28.95 13.44
C PHE A 336 12.38 -30.26 13.15
N ASN A 337 11.20 -30.17 12.54
CA ASN A 337 10.41 -31.35 12.16
C ASN A 337 11.12 -32.22 11.10
N THR A 338 11.84 -31.62 10.15
CA THR A 338 12.62 -32.39 9.16
C THR A 338 13.86 -33.03 9.79
N ALA A 339 14.52 -32.34 10.72
CA ALA A 339 15.69 -32.88 11.39
C ALA A 339 15.33 -34.08 12.28
N THR A 340 14.20 -33.99 13.00
CA THR A 340 13.70 -35.08 13.86
C THR A 340 13.15 -36.28 13.07
N SER A 341 12.66 -36.08 11.85
CA SER A 341 12.22 -37.21 11.00
C SER A 341 13.40 -38.00 10.41
N ARG A 342 14.51 -37.33 10.06
CA ARG A 342 15.73 -37.99 9.54
C ARG A 342 16.57 -38.63 10.64
N HIS A 343 16.78 -37.90 11.72
CA HIS A 343 17.71 -38.27 12.78
C HIS A 343 16.94 -38.50 14.08
N SER A 344 16.40 -39.70 14.25
CA SER A 344 15.63 -40.08 15.46
C SER A 344 16.45 -40.06 16.76
N ARG A 345 17.79 -40.00 16.66
CA ARG A 345 18.73 -39.86 17.79
C ARG A 345 19.29 -38.44 17.95
N LEU A 346 18.84 -37.47 17.16
CA LEU A 346 19.34 -36.10 17.18
C LEU A 346 19.02 -35.43 18.53
N VAL A 347 20.04 -34.85 19.16
CA VAL A 347 19.86 -34.17 20.45
C VAL A 347 20.27 -32.72 20.31
N PHE A 348 19.28 -31.85 20.16
CA PHE A 348 19.53 -30.41 20.17
C PHE A 348 20.03 -29.93 21.56
N PRO A 349 20.84 -28.87 21.60
CA PRO A 349 21.25 -28.25 22.86
C PRO A 349 20.05 -27.79 23.69
N VAL A 350 20.18 -27.86 25.03
CA VAL A 350 19.14 -27.43 25.97
C VAL A 350 18.71 -25.98 25.73
N ASP A 351 19.66 -25.10 25.41
CA ASP A 351 19.37 -23.70 25.09
C ASP A 351 18.53 -23.58 23.82
N LEU A 352 18.70 -24.44 22.82
CA LEU A 352 17.92 -24.39 21.59
C LEU A 352 16.46 -24.78 21.84
N TYR A 353 16.22 -25.88 22.58
CA TYR A 353 14.88 -26.25 23.04
C TYR A 353 14.23 -25.14 23.83
N ARG A 354 14.96 -24.54 24.77
CA ARG A 354 14.48 -23.42 25.58
C ARG A 354 14.03 -22.25 24.70
N HIS A 355 14.87 -21.77 23.79
CA HIS A 355 14.54 -20.61 22.97
C HIS A 355 13.41 -20.90 21.96
N LEU A 356 13.33 -22.13 21.43
CA LEU A 356 12.29 -22.54 20.49
C LEU A 356 10.93 -22.68 21.20
N ILE A 357 10.89 -23.31 22.38
CA ILE A 357 9.65 -23.46 23.17
C ILE A 357 9.16 -22.08 23.63
N ILE A 358 10.04 -21.19 24.10
CA ILE A 358 9.67 -19.82 24.51
C ILE A 358 9.10 -19.04 23.32
N ALA A 359 9.71 -19.13 22.13
CA ALA A 359 9.22 -18.47 20.93
C ALA A 359 7.83 -18.99 20.50
N CYS A 360 7.65 -20.31 20.49
CA CYS A 360 6.35 -20.93 20.19
C CYS A 360 5.27 -20.56 21.21
N ALA A 361 5.62 -20.51 22.51
CA ALA A 361 4.70 -20.13 23.57
C ALA A 361 4.23 -18.67 23.45
N ARG A 362 5.15 -17.73 23.15
CA ARG A 362 4.82 -16.30 22.99
C ARG A 362 3.95 -16.01 21.77
N GLU A 363 4.17 -16.71 20.66
CA GLU A 363 3.35 -16.60 19.44
C GLU A 363 2.06 -17.44 19.51
N GLY A 364 1.84 -18.21 20.58
CA GLY A 364 0.63 -19.01 20.78
C GLY A 364 0.54 -20.31 19.96
N LYS A 365 1.67 -20.82 19.46
CA LYS A 365 1.74 -22.09 18.71
C LYS A 365 1.81 -23.31 19.66
N VAL A 366 0.69 -23.58 20.33
CA VAL A 366 0.59 -24.60 21.40
C VAL A 366 0.89 -26.02 20.89
N GLU A 367 0.44 -26.40 19.68
CA GLU A 367 0.67 -27.76 19.14
C GLU A 367 2.15 -28.04 18.85
N ASP A 368 2.84 -27.08 18.22
CA ASP A 368 4.28 -27.19 17.93
C ASP A 368 5.09 -27.21 19.23
N MET A 369 4.68 -26.40 20.22
CA MET A 369 5.28 -26.37 21.56
C MET A 369 5.22 -27.74 22.25
N ILE A 370 4.06 -28.40 22.27
CA ILE A 370 3.89 -29.74 22.85
C ILE A 370 4.75 -30.77 22.12
N ARG A 371 4.82 -30.69 20.78
CA ARG A 371 5.64 -31.60 19.97
C ARG A 371 7.13 -31.47 20.25
N ILE A 372 7.62 -30.24 20.38
CA ILE A 372 9.03 -29.97 20.70
C ILE A 372 9.35 -30.45 22.11
N TYR A 373 8.45 -30.21 23.06
CA TYR A 373 8.61 -30.67 24.45
C TYR A 373 8.60 -32.20 24.56
N SER A 374 7.67 -32.88 23.87
CA SER A 374 7.63 -34.35 23.87
C SER A 374 8.87 -34.98 23.25
N HIS A 375 9.44 -34.36 22.20
CA HIS A 375 10.72 -34.78 21.65
C HIS A 375 11.85 -34.65 22.67
N MET A 376 11.89 -33.56 23.43
CA MET A 376 12.88 -33.35 24.50
C MET A 376 12.77 -34.42 25.59
N GLU A 377 11.54 -34.81 25.99
CA GLU A 377 11.30 -35.89 26.95
C GLU A 377 11.71 -37.27 26.43
N MET A 378 11.41 -37.57 25.16
CA MET A 378 11.80 -38.83 24.52
C MET A 378 13.33 -39.03 24.52
N GLN A 379 14.09 -37.94 24.32
CA GLN A 379 15.55 -37.95 24.36
C GLN A 379 16.13 -37.87 25.80
N LYS A 380 15.28 -37.82 26.83
CA LYS A 380 15.67 -37.70 28.25
C LYS A 380 16.54 -36.48 28.55
N VAL A 381 16.33 -35.38 27.82
CA VAL A 381 17.02 -34.11 28.07
C VAL A 381 16.35 -33.40 29.24
N THR A 382 17.12 -32.95 30.22
CA THR A 382 16.60 -32.23 31.39
C THR A 382 16.07 -30.85 30.98
N PRO A 383 14.79 -30.52 31.24
CA PRO A 383 14.22 -29.22 30.90
C PRO A 383 14.81 -28.10 31.75
N HIS A 384 14.93 -26.92 31.15
CA HIS A 384 15.29 -25.69 31.88
C HIS A 384 14.03 -25.10 32.55
N ALA A 385 14.12 -24.68 33.82
CA ALA A 385 12.97 -24.21 34.58
C ALA A 385 12.23 -23.02 33.94
N SER A 386 12.96 -22.16 33.21
CA SER A 386 12.37 -20.99 32.53
C SER A 386 11.37 -21.34 31.43
N ILE A 387 11.28 -22.59 31.00
CA ILE A 387 10.35 -23.01 29.95
C ILE A 387 8.91 -23.08 30.50
N PHE A 388 8.75 -23.55 31.74
CA PHE A 388 7.45 -23.81 32.36
C PHE A 388 6.56 -22.56 32.51
N PRO A 389 7.06 -21.39 32.95
CA PRO A 389 6.22 -20.19 33.03
C PRO A 389 5.58 -19.80 31.69
N PHE A 390 6.35 -19.85 30.59
CA PHE A 390 5.84 -19.51 29.26
C PHE A 390 4.88 -20.58 28.71
N MET A 391 5.13 -21.87 28.97
CA MET A 391 4.20 -22.94 28.61
C MET A 391 2.85 -22.78 29.35
N ILE A 392 2.91 -22.49 30.65
CA ILE A 392 1.73 -22.25 31.48
C ILE A 392 0.94 -21.04 30.97
N ASP A 393 1.61 -19.93 30.65
CA ASP A 393 0.96 -18.73 30.10
C ASP A 393 0.35 -19.02 28.71
N ALA A 394 0.98 -19.85 27.87
CA ALA A 394 0.43 -20.26 26.57
C ALA A 394 -0.83 -21.13 26.71
N PHE A 395 -0.83 -22.12 27.61
CA PHE A 395 -2.01 -22.93 27.92
C PHE A 395 -3.14 -22.12 28.59
N ALA A 396 -2.78 -21.13 29.41
CA ALA A 396 -3.72 -20.20 29.99
C ALA A 396 -4.41 -19.35 28.91
N GLY A 397 -3.67 -18.93 27.88
CA GLY A 397 -4.20 -18.23 26.70
C GLY A 397 -5.22 -19.08 25.93
N SER A 398 -4.99 -20.39 25.78
CA SER A 398 -5.96 -21.32 25.19
C SER A 398 -7.08 -21.78 26.15
N ARG A 399 -7.08 -21.27 27.39
CA ARG A 399 -8.02 -21.62 28.48
C ARG A 399 -8.03 -23.11 28.87
N ASP A 400 -6.90 -23.80 28.71
CA ASP A 400 -6.75 -25.20 29.07
C ASP A 400 -6.13 -25.36 30.46
N LEU A 401 -6.98 -25.46 31.49
CA LEU A 401 -6.54 -25.59 32.88
C LEU A 401 -5.98 -26.98 33.20
N SER A 402 -6.39 -28.04 32.48
CA SER A 402 -5.86 -29.40 32.67
C SER A 402 -4.37 -29.44 32.38
N SER A 403 -3.99 -28.94 31.21
CA SER A 403 -2.61 -28.90 30.75
C SER A 403 -1.74 -27.99 31.61
N VAL A 404 -2.29 -26.89 32.15
CA VAL A 404 -1.60 -26.04 33.15
C VAL A 404 -1.24 -26.82 34.41
N VAL A 405 -2.18 -27.62 34.93
CA VAL A 405 -1.96 -28.41 36.15
C VAL A 405 -0.99 -29.56 35.90
N GLU A 406 -1.06 -30.20 34.74
CA GLU A 406 -0.12 -31.25 34.31
C GLU A 406 1.30 -30.69 34.20
N CYS A 407 1.48 -29.57 33.50
CA CYS A 407 2.77 -28.87 33.36
C CYS A 407 3.36 -28.47 34.74
N TYR A 408 2.52 -28.03 35.68
CA TYR A 408 2.94 -27.76 37.05
C TYR A 408 3.34 -29.04 37.82
N ASN A 409 2.58 -30.13 37.68
CA ASN A 409 2.88 -31.39 38.35
C ASN A 409 4.18 -32.01 37.83
N GLU A 410 4.47 -31.88 36.54
CA GLU A 410 5.75 -32.26 35.94
C GLU A 410 6.89 -31.45 36.55
N TYR A 411 6.80 -30.12 36.55
CA TYR A 411 7.79 -29.27 37.22
C TYR A 411 7.98 -29.66 38.69
N ARG A 412 6.89 -29.90 39.43
CA ARG A 412 6.92 -30.33 40.82
C ARG A 412 7.63 -31.67 41.00
N SER A 413 7.39 -32.64 40.12
CA SER A 413 8.05 -33.95 40.17
C SER A 413 9.56 -33.83 39.95
N LEU A 414 9.96 -32.96 39.02
CA LEU A 414 11.37 -32.67 38.73
C LEU A 414 12.02 -31.92 39.91
N ALA A 415 11.31 -30.98 40.54
CA ALA A 415 11.81 -30.25 41.71
C ALA A 415 12.00 -31.19 42.92
N MET A 416 11.06 -32.11 43.14
CA MET A 416 11.19 -33.15 44.16
C MET A 416 12.36 -34.11 43.88
N SER A 417 12.65 -34.40 42.61
CA SER A 417 13.81 -35.24 42.25
C SER A 417 15.14 -34.53 42.52
N ASP A 418 15.20 -33.21 42.30
CA ASP A 418 16.35 -32.37 42.64
C ASP A 418 16.58 -32.29 44.16
N ASP A 419 15.51 -32.11 44.95
CA ASP A 419 15.56 -32.15 46.42
C ASP A 419 16.04 -33.50 46.97
N ASN A 420 15.77 -34.60 46.25
CA ASN A 420 16.24 -35.95 46.58
C ASN A 420 17.70 -36.21 46.14
N GLY A 421 18.41 -35.21 45.61
CA GLY A 421 19.82 -35.31 45.22
C GLY A 421 20.08 -35.91 43.84
N VAL A 422 19.04 -36.09 43.02
CA VAL A 422 19.15 -36.45 41.61
C VAL A 422 19.06 -35.15 40.82
N PHE A 423 20.20 -34.52 40.51
CA PHE A 423 20.26 -33.24 39.78
C PHE A 423 19.49 -33.33 38.46
N ALA A 424 18.25 -32.80 38.43
CA ALA A 424 17.32 -32.98 37.32
C ALA A 424 16.86 -31.65 36.68
N ILE A 425 17.04 -30.52 37.36
CA ILE A 425 16.63 -29.19 36.87
C ILE A 425 17.82 -28.24 36.77
N ILE A 426 17.93 -27.56 35.63
CA ILE A 426 18.90 -26.47 35.43
C ILE A 426 18.26 -25.15 35.90
N LYS A 427 18.81 -24.57 36.97
CA LYS A 427 18.38 -23.31 37.66
C LYS A 427 16.92 -23.34 38.13
N ARG A 428 16.70 -23.57 39.42
CA ARG A 428 15.37 -23.61 40.05
C ARG A 428 14.72 -22.22 40.12
N LEU A 429 13.47 -22.10 39.66
CA LEU A 429 12.70 -20.84 39.55
C LEU A 429 11.27 -21.00 40.09
N ASP A 430 11.13 -21.53 41.30
CA ASP A 430 9.84 -21.88 41.89
C ASP A 430 8.86 -20.70 41.97
N GLY A 431 9.36 -19.51 42.32
CA GLY A 431 8.53 -18.31 42.46
C GLY A 431 7.86 -17.89 41.15
N GLU A 432 8.57 -17.95 40.03
CA GLU A 432 8.05 -17.59 38.71
C GLU A 432 7.00 -18.60 38.20
N VAL A 433 7.22 -19.90 38.49
CA VAL A 433 6.28 -20.97 38.13
C VAL A 433 5.01 -20.87 38.96
N TYR A 434 5.12 -20.69 40.29
CA TYR A 434 3.95 -20.45 41.14
C TYR A 434 3.18 -19.21 40.69
N ALA A 435 3.90 -18.14 40.33
CA ALA A 435 3.29 -16.93 39.81
C ALA A 435 2.52 -17.21 38.51
N ALA A 436 3.12 -17.93 37.55
CA ALA A 436 2.47 -18.30 36.30
C ALA A 436 1.21 -19.15 36.49
N VAL A 437 1.24 -20.14 37.39
CA VAL A 437 0.05 -20.95 37.70
C VAL A 437 -1.06 -20.07 38.29
N ILE A 438 -0.75 -19.21 39.25
CA ILE A 438 -1.74 -18.29 39.85
C ILE A 438 -2.32 -17.37 38.78
N ARG A 439 -1.50 -16.81 37.88
CA ARG A 439 -1.99 -16.05 36.72
C ARG A 439 -2.94 -16.87 35.87
N ALA A 440 -2.58 -18.11 35.55
CA ALA A 440 -3.36 -18.98 34.69
C ALA A 440 -4.75 -19.31 35.28
N TYR A 441 -4.83 -19.52 36.59
CA TYR A 441 -6.12 -19.70 37.28
C TYR A 441 -6.97 -18.43 37.24
N LEU A 442 -6.34 -17.25 37.42
CA LEU A 442 -7.02 -15.96 37.36
C LEU A 442 -7.49 -15.61 35.94
N SER A 443 -6.67 -15.83 34.91
CA SER A 443 -7.04 -15.61 33.50
C SER A 443 -8.16 -16.55 33.03
N CYS A 444 -8.25 -17.74 33.62
CA CYS A 444 -9.36 -18.67 33.42
C CYS A 444 -10.63 -18.32 34.23
N GLY A 445 -10.61 -17.25 35.03
CA GLY A 445 -11.75 -16.78 35.83
C GLY A 445 -12.03 -17.59 37.11
N LYS A 446 -11.06 -18.34 37.63
CA LYS A 446 -11.20 -19.17 38.85
C LYS A 446 -10.41 -18.59 40.03
N GLU A 447 -10.88 -17.46 40.55
CA GLU A 447 -10.22 -16.71 41.64
C GLU A 447 -10.08 -17.52 42.95
N GLU A 448 -11.13 -18.24 43.35
CA GLU A 448 -11.10 -19.07 44.57
C GLU A 448 -10.03 -20.17 44.50
N GLY A 449 -9.83 -20.75 43.32
CA GLY A 449 -8.80 -21.77 43.08
C GLY A 449 -7.39 -21.19 43.15
N ALA A 450 -7.20 -19.96 42.65
CA ALA A 450 -5.93 -19.25 42.72
C ALA A 450 -5.55 -18.91 44.17
N MET A 451 -6.50 -18.39 44.95
CA MET A 451 -6.26 -18.04 46.36
C MET A 451 -6.02 -19.27 47.24
N HIS A 452 -6.79 -20.35 47.04
CA HIS A 452 -6.54 -21.61 47.74
C HIS A 452 -5.16 -22.20 47.41
N PHE A 453 -4.70 -22.03 46.16
CA PHE A 453 -3.36 -22.45 45.77
C PHE A 453 -2.28 -21.59 46.46
N LEU A 454 -2.46 -20.28 46.54
CA LEU A 454 -1.58 -19.35 47.27
C LEU A 454 -1.49 -19.71 48.77
N ASP A 455 -2.63 -19.96 49.41
CA ASP A 455 -2.68 -20.37 50.82
C ASP A 455 -1.96 -21.71 51.05
N ARG A 456 -2.11 -22.66 50.13
CA ARG A 456 -1.41 -23.94 50.20
C ARG A 456 0.10 -23.78 50.07
N ILE A 457 0.58 -22.88 49.22
CA ILE A 457 2.01 -22.56 49.13
C ILE A 457 2.46 -21.96 50.46
N ARG A 458 1.73 -20.98 51.01
CA ARG A 458 2.04 -20.36 52.30
C ARG A 458 2.18 -21.41 53.42
N SER A 459 1.21 -22.33 53.54
CA SER A 459 1.26 -23.41 54.53
C SER A 459 2.43 -24.37 54.33
N SER A 460 2.90 -24.58 53.10
CA SER A 460 4.07 -25.44 52.84
C SER A 460 5.40 -24.84 53.30
N PHE A 461 5.49 -23.50 53.43
CA PHE A 461 6.67 -22.83 53.97
C PHE A 461 6.68 -22.76 55.49
N ASP A 462 5.57 -23.03 56.16
CA ASP A 462 5.49 -23.10 57.64
C ASP A 462 6.28 -24.30 58.20
N GLU A 463 6.61 -25.30 57.36
CA GLU A 463 7.37 -26.50 57.75
C GLU A 463 8.91 -26.31 57.72
N VAL A 464 9.43 -25.19 57.19
CA VAL A 464 10.88 -24.95 57.00
C VAL A 464 11.46 -24.05 58.11
N THR A 465 12.46 -24.55 58.84
CA THR A 465 12.95 -23.96 60.11
C THR A 465 14.06 -22.90 59.97
N GLU A 466 14.72 -22.76 58.82
CA GLU A 466 15.82 -21.80 58.60
C GLU A 466 15.45 -20.68 57.61
N ASN A 467 15.61 -19.41 58.02
CA ASN A 467 15.29 -18.20 57.23
C ASN A 467 13.87 -18.16 56.63
N ARG A 468 12.89 -18.59 57.45
CA ARG A 468 11.44 -18.63 57.18
C ARG A 468 10.91 -17.37 56.50
N GLU A 469 11.08 -16.22 57.15
CA GLU A 469 10.44 -14.96 56.72
C GLU A 469 11.14 -14.34 55.50
N GLY A 470 12.47 -14.47 55.39
CA GLY A 470 13.21 -13.92 54.26
C GLY A 470 12.99 -14.67 52.95
N ARG A 471 12.88 -16.01 53.00
CA ARG A 471 12.62 -16.83 51.80
C ARG A 471 11.17 -16.73 51.34
N TRP A 472 10.21 -16.77 52.28
CA TRP A 472 8.81 -16.54 51.96
C TRP A 472 8.60 -15.13 51.39
N ALA A 473 9.13 -14.08 52.02
CA ALA A 473 8.96 -12.71 51.52
C ALA A 473 9.55 -12.51 50.11
N ALA A 474 10.65 -13.18 49.77
CA ALA A 474 11.23 -13.14 48.42
C ALA A 474 10.32 -13.85 47.39
N VAL A 475 9.74 -15.01 47.74
CA VAL A 475 8.83 -15.76 46.87
C VAL A 475 7.47 -15.07 46.75
N GLU A 476 6.93 -14.58 47.87
CA GLU A 476 5.71 -13.78 47.93
C GLU A 476 5.85 -12.51 47.09
N ALA A 477 6.99 -11.82 47.16
CA ALA A 477 7.23 -10.63 46.32
C ALA A 477 7.17 -10.95 44.82
N VAL A 478 7.78 -12.06 44.38
CA VAL A 478 7.74 -12.51 42.98
C VAL A 478 6.32 -12.92 42.57
N ILE A 479 5.60 -13.65 43.43
CA ILE A 479 4.22 -14.07 43.14
C ILE A 479 3.29 -12.86 43.05
N VAL A 480 3.39 -11.91 43.97
CA VAL A 480 2.53 -10.72 43.96
C VAL A 480 2.84 -9.84 42.75
N GLN A 481 4.12 -9.62 42.45
CA GLN A 481 4.57 -8.80 41.33
C GLN A 481 4.23 -9.42 39.97
N ASP A 482 4.63 -10.67 39.76
CA ASP A 482 4.50 -11.30 38.46
C ASP A 482 3.15 -12.00 38.29
N ALA A 483 2.43 -12.38 39.35
CA ALA A 483 1.10 -12.98 39.22
C ALA A 483 -0.04 -11.99 39.34
N LEU A 484 -0.22 -11.45 40.55
CA LEU A 484 -1.40 -10.67 40.87
C LEU A 484 -1.37 -9.33 40.16
N VAL A 485 -0.28 -8.57 40.34
CA VAL A 485 -0.11 -7.27 39.69
C VAL A 485 -0.16 -7.43 38.17
N GLN A 486 0.61 -8.34 37.57
CA GLN A 486 0.56 -8.54 36.11
C GLN A 486 -0.83 -8.97 35.61
N HIS A 487 -1.57 -9.79 36.34
CA HIS A 487 -2.94 -10.15 35.97
C HIS A 487 -3.86 -8.92 35.96
N PHE A 488 -3.87 -8.12 37.03
CA PHE A 488 -4.68 -6.90 37.08
C PHE A 488 -4.27 -5.88 36.02
N LEU A 489 -2.97 -5.82 35.67
CA LEU A 489 -2.49 -5.01 34.53
C LEU A 489 -3.03 -5.53 33.20
N ASN A 490 -3.04 -6.84 32.97
CA ASN A 490 -3.58 -7.44 31.73
C ASN A 490 -5.10 -7.24 31.61
N VAL A 491 -5.84 -7.21 32.73
CA VAL A 491 -7.30 -6.97 32.77
C VAL A 491 -7.64 -5.47 32.70
N GLY A 492 -6.68 -4.58 32.99
CA GLY A 492 -6.86 -3.13 33.00
C GLY A 492 -7.39 -2.56 34.32
N GLU A 493 -7.37 -3.33 35.42
CA GLU A 493 -7.81 -2.89 36.75
C GLU A 493 -6.64 -2.31 37.58
N HIS A 494 -6.09 -1.19 37.15
CA HIS A 494 -4.87 -0.60 37.73
C HIS A 494 -5.00 -0.20 39.21
N GLY A 495 -6.20 0.21 39.66
CA GLY A 495 -6.46 0.57 41.06
C GLY A 495 -6.32 -0.60 42.03
N LYS A 496 -6.78 -1.81 41.63
CA LYS A 496 -6.62 -3.03 42.45
C LYS A 496 -5.18 -3.51 42.45
N ALA A 497 -4.48 -3.41 41.31
CA ALA A 497 -3.05 -3.70 41.21
C ALA A 497 -2.23 -2.83 42.19
N LEU A 498 -2.54 -1.53 42.24
CA LEU A 498 -1.90 -0.58 43.15
C LEU A 498 -2.18 -0.91 44.62
N ALA A 499 -3.42 -1.27 44.98
CA ALA A 499 -3.78 -1.64 46.34
C ALA A 499 -3.02 -2.88 46.82
N GLN A 500 -2.93 -3.91 45.98
CA GLN A 500 -2.19 -5.14 46.31
C GLN A 500 -0.69 -4.92 46.41
N ALA A 501 -0.12 -4.11 45.51
CA ALA A 501 1.29 -3.73 45.60
C ALA A 501 1.61 -2.93 46.88
N LYS A 502 0.64 -2.17 47.43
CA LYS A 502 0.81 -1.45 48.69
C LYS A 502 0.76 -2.38 49.92
N GLU A 503 -0.16 -3.34 49.91
CA GLU A 503 -0.42 -4.19 51.07
C GLU A 503 0.60 -5.32 51.23
N GLN A 504 1.11 -5.86 50.12
CA GLN A 504 1.85 -7.13 50.11
C GLN A 504 3.31 -7.03 49.66
N LEU A 505 3.76 -5.89 49.10
CA LEU A 505 5.16 -5.72 48.65
C LEU A 505 5.95 -4.77 49.55
N HIS A 506 7.25 -5.06 49.70
CA HIS A 506 8.21 -4.26 50.46
C HIS A 506 9.41 -3.83 49.61
N ASP A 507 10.04 -2.70 50.00
CA ASP A 507 11.29 -2.15 49.47
C ASP A 507 11.39 -2.08 47.93
N ALA A 508 12.44 -2.66 47.34
CA ALA A 508 12.76 -2.52 45.91
C ALA A 508 11.76 -3.24 44.98
N ALA A 509 11.18 -4.36 45.41
CA ALA A 509 10.15 -5.07 44.66
C ALA A 509 8.87 -4.24 44.55
N ARG A 510 8.53 -3.52 45.63
CA ARG A 510 7.43 -2.55 45.62
C ARG A 510 7.67 -1.42 44.63
N ASP A 511 8.88 -0.85 44.60
CA ASP A 511 9.21 0.23 43.67
C ASP A 511 9.17 -0.23 42.21
N GLN A 512 9.64 -1.45 41.89
CA GLN A 512 9.54 -2.03 40.55
C GLN A 512 8.09 -2.31 40.14
N ALA A 513 7.28 -2.86 41.03
CA ALA A 513 5.87 -3.12 40.77
C ALA A 513 5.08 -1.82 40.58
N ILE A 514 5.28 -0.82 41.45
CA ILE A 514 4.66 0.51 41.33
C ILE A 514 5.12 1.20 40.04
N SER A 515 6.39 1.06 39.65
CA SER A 515 6.89 1.56 38.36
C SER A 515 6.15 0.91 37.18
N ARG A 516 6.01 -0.42 37.15
CA ARG A 516 5.26 -1.14 36.10
C ARG A 516 3.78 -0.72 36.07
N ILE A 517 3.15 -0.57 37.25
CA ILE A 517 1.76 -0.10 37.37
C ILE A 517 1.63 1.32 36.85
N CYS A 518 2.54 2.24 37.21
CA CYS A 518 2.52 3.62 36.74
C CYS A 518 2.62 3.68 35.22
N ILE A 519 3.55 2.91 34.62
CA ILE A 519 3.73 2.84 33.17
C ILE A 519 2.45 2.32 32.49
N SER A 520 1.92 1.19 32.94
CA SER A 520 0.74 0.57 32.33
C SER A 520 -0.53 1.41 32.52
N ALA A 521 -0.76 1.98 33.70
CA ALA A 521 -1.88 2.89 33.96
C ALA A 521 -1.78 4.16 33.11
N ALA A 522 -0.56 4.71 32.97
CA ALA A 522 -0.33 5.86 32.12
C ALA A 522 -0.60 5.54 30.65
N ASP A 523 -0.11 4.41 30.14
CA ASP A 523 -0.31 3.98 28.76
C ASP A 523 -1.81 3.76 28.45
N ALA A 524 -2.57 3.18 29.40
CA ALA A 524 -4.02 2.96 29.34
C ALA A 524 -4.89 4.22 29.49
N GLY A 525 -4.32 5.34 29.95
CA GLY A 525 -5.04 6.61 30.09
C GLY A 525 -5.57 6.93 31.49
N ASP A 526 -5.26 6.10 32.50
CA ASP A 526 -5.73 6.27 33.88
C ASP A 526 -4.82 7.22 34.68
N LEU A 527 -5.20 8.50 34.70
CA LEU A 527 -4.41 9.56 35.32
C LEU A 527 -4.31 9.45 36.85
N THR A 528 -5.40 9.08 37.52
CA THR A 528 -5.48 9.15 38.97
C THR A 528 -4.56 8.10 39.59
N THR A 529 -4.65 6.86 39.13
CA THR A 529 -3.80 5.76 39.61
C THR A 529 -2.35 5.94 39.19
N ALA A 530 -2.08 6.46 37.98
CA ALA A 530 -0.72 6.70 37.52
C ALA A 530 -0.01 7.80 38.33
N SER A 531 -0.69 8.90 38.64
CA SER A 531 -0.15 9.98 39.48
C SER A 531 0.09 9.51 40.92
N GLU A 532 -0.85 8.77 41.50
CA GLU A 532 -0.73 8.20 42.84
C GLU A 532 0.41 7.18 42.92
N ALA A 533 0.60 6.36 41.88
CA ALA A 533 1.73 5.44 41.78
C ALA A 533 3.06 6.19 41.75
N TYR A 534 3.15 7.25 40.96
CA TYR A 534 4.38 8.01 40.76
C TYR A 534 4.83 8.77 42.03
N ASP A 535 3.90 9.39 42.75
CA ASP A 535 4.20 10.11 44.00
C ASP A 535 4.76 9.19 45.10
N ARG A 536 4.52 7.88 44.99
CA ARG A 536 4.94 6.86 45.96
C ARG A 536 6.30 6.22 45.63
N LEU A 537 6.86 6.46 44.46
CA LEU A 537 8.17 5.92 44.07
C LEU A 537 9.30 6.55 44.91
N SER A 538 10.30 5.74 45.28
CA SER A 538 11.50 6.22 45.96
C SER A 538 12.25 7.27 45.13
N THR A 539 13.07 8.13 45.77
CA THR A 539 13.83 9.22 45.12
C THR A 539 14.97 8.75 44.22
N SER A 540 15.09 7.46 43.94
CA SER A 540 16.12 6.94 43.05
C SER A 540 15.86 7.39 41.60
N PRO A 541 16.86 7.95 40.90
CA PRO A 541 16.68 8.55 39.59
C PRO A 541 16.32 7.51 38.51
N ASP A 542 16.91 6.31 38.58
CA ASP A 542 16.76 5.26 37.56
C ASP A 542 15.36 4.64 37.56
N THR A 543 14.70 4.54 38.73
CA THR A 543 13.36 3.95 38.85
C THR A 543 12.25 4.93 38.45
N ARG A 544 12.49 6.24 38.53
CA ARG A 544 11.51 7.28 38.18
C ARG A 544 11.52 7.66 36.71
N GLN A 545 12.61 7.42 35.98
CA GLN A 545 12.75 7.86 34.60
C GLN A 545 11.64 7.30 33.68
N ASN A 546 11.46 5.98 33.63
CA ASN A 546 10.45 5.36 32.76
C ASN A 546 9.00 5.74 33.13
N PRO A 547 8.60 5.70 34.42
CA PRO A 547 7.30 6.22 34.85
C PRO A 547 7.06 7.69 34.51
N ALA A 548 8.09 8.54 34.64
CA ALA A 548 7.97 9.95 34.30
C ALA A 548 7.76 10.18 32.80
N ILE A 549 8.40 9.38 31.94
CA ILE A 549 8.19 9.42 30.48
C ILE A 549 6.75 9.02 30.13
N SER A 550 6.24 7.93 30.71
CA SER A 550 4.87 7.49 30.47
C SER A 550 3.83 8.50 30.97
N LEU A 551 4.04 9.11 32.14
CA LEU A 551 3.18 10.16 32.65
C LEU A 551 3.25 11.46 31.83
N LEU A 552 4.45 11.82 31.37
CA LEU A 552 4.63 12.94 30.43
C LEU A 552 3.78 12.70 29.17
N ALA A 553 3.84 11.49 28.60
CA ALA A 553 3.05 11.10 27.45
C ALA A 553 1.54 11.17 27.71
N LEU A 554 1.09 10.69 28.87
CA LEU A 554 -0.30 10.81 29.27
C LEU A 554 -0.77 12.27 29.36
N HIS A 555 0.00 13.12 30.05
CA HIS A 555 -0.34 14.53 30.20
C HIS A 555 -0.37 15.26 28.86
N VAL A 556 0.54 14.92 27.94
CA VAL A 556 0.55 15.47 26.58
C VAL A 556 -0.69 15.01 25.80
N ARG A 557 -1.03 13.71 25.83
CA ARG A 557 -2.23 13.16 25.15
C ARG A 557 -3.53 13.80 25.66
N GLN A 558 -3.59 14.17 26.94
CA GLN A 558 -4.72 14.87 27.55
C GLN A 558 -4.69 16.41 27.36
N GLY A 559 -3.63 16.97 26.75
CA GLY A 559 -3.47 18.41 26.52
C GLY A 559 -2.99 19.24 27.72
N ASN A 560 -2.55 18.59 28.81
CA ASN A 560 -2.11 19.23 30.05
C ASN A 560 -0.61 19.57 30.04
N VAL A 561 -0.24 20.61 29.29
CA VAL A 561 1.16 21.02 29.06
C VAL A 561 1.87 21.49 30.36
N SER A 562 1.15 22.06 31.33
CA SER A 562 1.72 22.55 32.59
C SER A 562 2.22 21.44 33.50
N ALA A 563 1.44 20.36 33.64
CA ALA A 563 1.82 19.16 34.39
C ALA A 563 2.94 18.39 33.67
N ALA A 564 2.93 18.37 32.35
CA ALA A 564 4.02 17.81 31.55
C ALA A 564 5.36 18.56 31.79
N ARG A 565 5.33 19.88 31.99
CA ARG A 565 6.53 20.70 32.20
C ARG A 565 7.30 20.34 33.48
N SER A 566 6.62 20.03 34.58
CA SER A 566 7.31 19.64 35.82
C SER A 566 8.05 18.31 35.69
N LEU A 567 7.44 17.35 35.00
CA LEU A 567 8.05 16.05 34.69
C LEU A 567 9.21 16.20 33.71
N TRP A 568 9.07 17.07 32.69
CA TRP A 568 10.13 17.38 31.74
C TRP A 568 11.38 17.98 32.41
N ILE A 569 11.20 18.93 33.33
CA ILE A 569 12.31 19.53 34.08
C ILE A 569 13.07 18.48 34.89
N MET A 570 12.35 17.51 35.49
CA MET A 570 12.98 16.39 36.18
C MET A 570 13.82 15.53 35.22
N LEU A 571 13.26 15.14 34.07
CA LEU A 571 13.97 14.36 33.05
C LEU A 571 15.21 15.10 32.51
N ASN A 572 15.13 16.42 32.39
CA ASN A 572 16.23 17.26 31.94
C ASN A 572 17.30 17.49 33.03
N THR A 573 17.00 17.33 34.32
CA THR A 573 17.94 17.61 35.41
C THR A 573 18.58 16.37 36.03
N VAL A 574 17.87 15.24 36.05
CA VAL A 574 18.21 14.10 36.94
C VAL A 574 18.81 12.87 36.21
N GLY A 575 18.64 12.72 34.89
CA GLY A 575 18.98 11.47 34.17
C GLY A 575 20.18 11.51 33.21
N GLN A 576 20.81 10.35 32.98
CA GLN A 576 21.62 10.10 31.78
C GLN A 576 20.68 10.08 30.56
N ALA A 577 21.01 10.85 29.51
CA ALA A 577 20.20 10.84 28.30
C ALA A 577 20.33 9.48 27.61
N THR A 578 19.24 8.72 27.54
CA THR A 578 19.18 7.44 26.82
C THR A 578 18.69 7.66 25.39
N PRO A 579 19.07 6.79 24.43
CA PRO A 579 18.53 6.79 23.07
C PRO A 579 16.99 6.81 23.00
N ASP A 580 16.33 6.11 23.93
CA ASP A 580 14.87 5.99 23.99
C ASP A 580 14.13 7.31 24.28
N MET A 581 14.86 8.37 24.66
CA MET A 581 14.31 9.70 24.93
C MET A 581 13.99 10.53 23.67
N VAL A 582 14.34 10.06 22.47
CA VAL A 582 14.07 10.79 21.22
C VAL A 582 12.57 11.00 21.01
N GLN A 583 11.76 9.94 21.12
CA GLN A 583 10.32 10.02 20.93
C GLN A 583 9.60 10.89 22.00
N PRO A 584 9.89 10.75 23.31
CA PRO A 584 9.35 11.65 24.35
C PRO A 584 9.68 13.13 24.10
N THR A 585 10.91 13.41 23.65
CA THR A 585 11.36 14.77 23.33
C THR A 585 10.55 15.35 22.17
N ALA A 586 10.37 14.56 21.11
CA ALA A 586 9.60 14.97 19.94
C ALA A 586 8.13 15.23 20.30
N MET A 587 7.51 14.32 21.06
CA MET A 587 6.12 14.45 21.49
C MET A 587 5.90 15.68 22.38
N TYR A 588 6.79 15.94 23.35
CA TYR A 588 6.70 17.12 24.21
C TYR A 588 6.89 18.42 23.43
N ALA A 589 7.86 18.46 22.52
CA ALA A 589 8.08 19.60 21.64
C ALA A 589 6.87 19.88 20.73
N VAL A 590 6.27 18.85 20.13
CA VAL A 590 5.05 18.99 19.32
C VAL A 590 3.89 19.55 20.15
N ALA A 591 3.75 19.14 21.41
CA ALA A 591 2.73 19.70 22.30
C ALA A 591 2.95 21.19 22.58
N LEU A 592 4.20 21.60 22.82
CA LEU A 592 4.58 23.00 23.00
C LEU A 592 4.35 23.82 21.72
N LEU A 593 4.70 23.28 20.56
CA LEU A 593 4.41 23.89 19.24
C LEU A 593 2.90 24.11 19.04
N LYS A 594 2.07 23.07 19.27
CA LYS A 594 0.60 23.15 19.13
C LYS A 594 -0.06 24.10 20.14
N SER A 595 0.53 24.26 21.32
CA SER A 595 0.06 25.22 22.35
C SER A 595 0.54 26.67 22.12
N GLY A 596 1.35 26.92 21.09
CA GLY A 596 1.87 28.25 20.74
C GLY A 596 3.17 28.65 21.44
N GLN A 597 3.74 27.80 22.29
CA GLN A 597 5.04 28.01 22.95
C GLN A 597 6.19 27.51 22.06
N VAL A 598 6.33 28.12 20.89
CA VAL A 598 7.22 27.62 19.82
C VAL A 598 8.70 27.73 20.18
N GLU A 599 9.11 28.81 20.85
CA GLU A 599 10.51 29.02 21.26
C GLU A 599 10.95 27.97 22.28
N ASP A 600 10.17 27.81 23.36
CA ASP A 600 10.45 26.86 24.43
C ASP A 600 10.49 25.42 23.88
N GLY A 601 9.54 25.06 23.00
CA GLY A 601 9.48 23.72 22.40
C GLY A 601 10.71 23.36 21.57
N LEU A 602 11.17 24.27 20.71
CA LEU A 602 12.34 24.02 19.86
C LEU A 602 13.65 24.07 20.64
N HIS A 603 13.74 24.94 21.67
CA HIS A 603 14.91 25.05 22.51
C HIS A 603 15.11 23.79 23.39
N GLU A 604 14.06 23.34 24.06
CA GLU A 604 14.09 22.13 24.89
C GLU A 604 14.40 20.88 24.05
N ALA A 605 13.83 20.78 22.84
CA ALA A 605 14.13 19.68 21.92
C ALA A 605 15.61 19.65 21.51
N ARG A 606 16.19 20.80 21.12
CA ARG A 606 17.60 20.89 20.75
C ARG A 606 18.51 20.47 21.90
N ASN A 607 18.26 20.96 23.11
CA ASN A 607 19.07 20.65 24.28
C ASN A 607 19.07 19.15 24.58
N MET A 608 17.90 18.51 24.52
CA MET A 608 17.78 17.08 24.78
C MET A 608 18.42 16.25 23.65
N PHE A 609 18.19 16.57 22.38
CA PHE A 609 18.83 15.89 21.25
C PHE A 609 20.36 15.98 21.29
N ALA A 610 20.93 17.12 21.70
CA ALA A 610 22.37 17.25 21.89
C ALA A 610 22.91 16.29 22.95
N ARG A 611 22.19 16.13 24.07
CA ARG A 611 22.58 15.19 25.13
C ARG A 611 22.47 13.73 24.68
N ILE A 612 21.39 13.38 23.96
CA ILE A 612 21.18 12.03 23.42
C ILE A 612 22.30 11.66 22.43
N ARG A 613 22.67 12.57 21.51
CA ARG A 613 23.78 12.34 20.58
C ARG A 613 25.11 12.10 21.31
N ASN A 614 25.41 12.88 22.33
CA ASN A 614 26.63 12.73 23.13
C ASN A 614 26.65 11.41 23.94
N ALA A 615 25.48 10.91 24.34
CA ALA A 615 25.37 9.62 25.01
C ALA A 615 25.48 8.44 24.03
N SER A 616 24.80 8.51 22.89
CA SER A 616 24.83 7.48 21.84
C SER A 616 26.20 7.33 21.18
N ALA A 617 26.98 8.42 21.05
CA ALA A 617 28.37 8.36 20.58
C ALA A 617 29.27 7.42 21.42
N LYS A 618 28.87 7.10 22.67
CA LYS A 618 29.58 6.15 23.54
C LYS A 618 29.15 4.69 23.34
N GLN A 619 28.01 4.43 22.69
CA GLN A 619 27.39 3.10 22.55
C GLN A 619 27.69 2.40 21.20
N GLY A 620 28.39 3.07 20.28
CA GLY A 620 28.84 2.50 18.99
C GLY A 620 28.24 3.19 17.76
N ALA A 621 28.84 2.95 16.58
CA ALA A 621 28.49 3.66 15.34
C ALA A 621 27.08 3.37 14.82
N VAL A 622 26.59 2.13 14.96
CA VAL A 622 25.27 1.70 14.48
C VAL A 622 24.13 2.28 15.34
N ALA A 623 24.29 2.29 16.67
CA ALA A 623 23.34 2.94 17.56
C ALA A 623 23.31 4.47 17.35
N ALA A 624 24.42 5.06 16.91
CA ALA A 624 24.49 6.48 16.58
C ALA A 624 23.81 6.84 15.25
N SER A 625 23.77 5.92 14.28
CA SER A 625 23.05 6.15 13.02
C SER A 625 21.53 6.07 13.20
N THR A 626 21.03 5.06 13.90
CA THR A 626 19.58 4.91 14.16
C THR A 626 19.01 6.08 14.94
N VAL A 627 19.72 6.55 15.98
CA VAL A 627 19.35 7.73 16.75
C VAL A 627 19.34 9.00 15.88
N ARG A 628 20.32 9.14 14.97
CA ARG A 628 20.37 10.28 14.04
C ARG A 628 19.18 10.30 13.07
N GLU A 629 18.77 9.13 12.59
CA GLU A 629 17.59 8.98 11.73
C GLU A 629 16.30 9.37 12.46
N GLN A 630 16.07 8.84 13.67
CA GLN A 630 14.91 9.18 14.48
C GLN A 630 14.85 10.68 14.84
N ILE A 631 16.00 11.31 15.10
CA ILE A 631 16.08 12.77 15.33
C ILE A 631 15.73 13.54 14.05
N THR A 632 16.23 13.10 12.88
CA THR A 632 15.91 13.75 11.59
C THR A 632 14.42 13.69 11.30
N GLU A 633 13.81 12.53 11.54
CA GLU A 633 12.38 12.35 11.36
C GLU A 633 11.55 13.21 12.34
N SER A 634 12.00 13.31 13.60
CA SER A 634 11.40 14.22 14.58
C SER A 634 11.45 15.68 14.13
N LEU A 635 12.56 16.09 13.49
CA LEU A 635 12.68 17.45 12.90
C LEU A 635 11.72 17.63 11.71
N HIS A 636 11.54 16.61 10.86
CA HIS A 636 10.52 16.64 9.80
C HIS A 636 9.09 16.80 10.36
N LEU A 637 8.78 16.08 11.46
CA LEU A 637 7.51 16.21 12.16
C LEU A 637 7.30 17.63 12.69
N PHE A 638 8.32 18.23 13.32
CA PHE A 638 8.26 19.63 13.76
C PHE A 638 7.97 20.57 12.59
N GLY A 639 8.61 20.36 11.44
CA GLY A 639 8.38 21.15 10.25
C GLY A 639 6.95 21.07 9.73
N ARG A 640 6.36 19.86 9.69
CA ARG A 640 4.96 19.68 9.31
C ARG A 640 4.02 20.42 10.26
N VAL A 641 4.22 20.27 11.57
CA VAL A 641 3.41 20.93 12.61
C VAL A 641 3.53 22.46 12.55
N LEU A 642 4.73 22.99 12.31
CA LEU A 642 4.95 24.45 12.16
C LEU A 642 4.22 25.02 10.94
N VAL A 643 4.20 24.27 9.83
CA VAL A 643 3.45 24.66 8.61
C VAL A 643 1.94 24.57 8.83
N GLU A 644 1.44 23.50 9.46
CA GLU A 644 0.02 23.33 9.78
C GLU A 644 -0.52 24.40 10.73
N THR A 645 0.27 24.76 11.74
CA THR A 645 -0.10 25.79 12.74
C THR A 645 0.11 27.21 12.23
N ALA A 646 0.72 27.40 11.04
CA ALA A 646 1.13 28.68 10.49
C ALA A 646 1.92 29.53 11.51
N ALA A 647 2.76 28.88 12.31
CA ALA A 647 3.47 29.50 13.41
C ALA A 647 4.47 30.55 12.90
N VAL A 648 4.41 31.76 13.47
CA VAL A 648 5.43 32.79 13.22
C VAL A 648 6.64 32.47 14.07
N LEU A 649 7.71 32.00 13.44
CA LEU A 649 8.97 31.73 14.12
C LEU A 649 9.67 33.05 14.47
N SER A 650 10.10 33.17 15.73
CA SER A 650 11.02 34.23 16.12
C SER A 650 12.43 33.97 15.57
N PRO A 651 13.31 34.98 15.57
CA PRO A 651 14.71 34.78 15.17
C PRO A 651 15.41 33.70 16.00
N GLN A 652 15.17 33.64 17.32
CA GLN A 652 15.76 32.67 18.22
C GLN A 652 15.26 31.23 17.97
N ALA A 653 13.97 31.07 17.73
CA ALA A 653 13.36 29.79 17.36
C ALA A 653 13.88 29.29 16.00
N SER A 654 13.95 30.19 15.02
CA SER A 654 14.48 29.91 13.68
C SER A 654 15.92 29.41 13.75
N MET A 655 16.76 30.07 14.55
CA MET A 655 18.15 29.66 14.72
C MET A 655 18.29 28.34 15.50
N SER A 656 17.50 28.11 16.54
CA SER A 656 17.54 26.86 17.30
C SER A 656 17.20 25.65 16.41
N LEU A 657 16.26 25.82 15.48
CA LEU A 657 15.90 24.82 14.48
C LEU A 657 17.02 24.60 13.44
N LEU A 658 17.66 25.67 12.96
CA LEU A 658 18.79 25.57 12.02
C LEU A 658 19.97 24.84 12.65
N TRP A 659 20.29 25.16 13.91
CA TRP A 659 21.34 24.49 14.65
C TRP A 659 21.03 23.01 14.90
N SER A 660 19.81 22.66 15.29
CA SER A 660 19.46 21.25 15.54
C SER A 660 19.60 20.38 14.29
N MET A 661 19.28 20.93 13.10
CA MET A 661 19.50 20.29 11.81
C MET A 661 21.00 20.11 11.50
N VAL A 662 21.79 21.17 11.60
CA VAL A 662 23.24 21.11 11.29
C VAL A 662 24.00 20.19 12.26
N GLU A 663 23.67 20.23 13.55
CA GLU A 663 24.26 19.33 14.55
C GLU A 663 23.92 17.85 14.29
N ASN A 664 22.86 17.56 13.52
CA ASN A 664 22.50 16.19 13.13
C ASN A 664 23.20 15.72 11.84
N GLY A 665 23.92 16.60 11.14
CA GLY A 665 24.70 16.27 9.94
C GLY A 665 24.00 16.53 8.60
N GLY A 666 22.79 17.11 8.58
CA GLY A 666 22.04 17.36 7.34
C GLY A 666 20.98 18.45 7.48
N LEU A 667 20.73 19.18 6.40
CA LEU A 667 19.67 20.21 6.35
C LEU A 667 18.41 19.62 5.73
N VAL A 668 17.28 19.73 6.43
CA VAL A 668 15.96 19.39 5.89
C VAL A 668 15.46 20.57 5.06
N SER A 669 15.54 20.47 3.73
CA SER A 669 15.31 21.61 2.82
C SER A 669 14.03 22.38 3.13
N PRO A 670 12.82 21.76 3.15
CA PRO A 670 11.57 22.51 3.33
C PRO A 670 11.48 23.26 4.66
N LEU A 671 12.10 22.71 5.70
CA LEU A 671 12.11 23.28 7.04
C LEU A 671 13.13 24.42 7.17
N ALA A 672 14.30 24.25 6.54
CA ALA A 672 15.31 25.29 6.45
C ALA A 672 14.79 26.50 5.66
N GLU A 673 14.01 26.30 4.58
CA GLU A 673 13.41 27.44 3.85
C GLU A 673 12.38 28.17 4.71
N HIS A 674 11.53 27.44 5.43
CA HIS A 674 10.54 28.04 6.33
C HIS A 674 11.21 28.85 7.45
N ALA A 675 12.25 28.29 8.09
CA ALA A 675 12.99 28.95 9.17
C ALA A 675 13.81 30.15 8.71
N VAL A 676 14.28 30.17 7.46
CA VAL A 676 14.95 31.37 6.93
C VAL A 676 13.95 32.38 6.37
N ALA A 677 12.80 31.94 5.85
CA ALA A 677 11.74 32.84 5.41
C ALA A 677 11.15 33.66 6.57
N SER A 678 11.13 33.10 7.79
CA SER A 678 10.71 33.80 9.01
C SER A 678 11.74 34.83 9.52
N LEU A 679 13.00 34.78 9.06
CA LEU A 679 14.02 35.76 9.40
C LEU A 679 13.80 37.06 8.60
N GLY A 680 13.04 37.99 9.18
CA GLY A 680 12.91 39.35 8.65
C GLY A 680 14.17 40.21 8.82
N PRO A 681 14.26 41.38 8.17
CA PRO A 681 15.45 42.26 8.20
C PRO A 681 15.83 42.72 9.61
N VAL A 682 14.83 43.02 10.45
CA VAL A 682 15.05 43.36 11.87
C VAL A 682 15.58 42.16 12.67
N GLY A 683 15.12 40.94 12.36
CA GLY A 683 15.60 39.71 12.98
C GLY A 683 17.07 39.46 12.64
N ILE A 684 17.43 39.59 11.36
CA ILE A 684 18.79 39.41 10.85
C ILE A 684 19.77 40.38 11.54
N SER A 685 19.39 41.64 11.75
CA SER A 685 20.23 42.64 12.43
C SER A 685 20.49 42.35 13.91
N ARG A 686 19.68 41.49 14.54
CA ARG A 686 19.75 41.15 15.98
C ARG A 686 20.41 39.79 16.23
N LEU A 687 20.84 39.09 15.19
CA LEU A 687 21.50 37.78 15.32
C LEU A 687 22.92 37.93 15.86
N ASN A 688 23.35 36.94 16.66
CA ASN A 688 24.73 36.84 17.10
C ASN A 688 25.65 36.47 15.93
N PRO A 689 26.96 36.79 16.00
CA PRO A 689 27.96 36.44 14.98
C PRO A 689 27.91 34.99 14.49
N ALA A 690 27.78 34.03 15.41
CA ALA A 690 27.71 32.60 15.09
C ALA A 690 26.40 32.23 14.38
N ASP A 691 25.28 32.81 14.83
CA ASP A 691 23.96 32.57 14.24
C ASP A 691 23.84 33.17 12.84
N LEU A 692 24.37 34.39 12.65
CA LEU A 692 24.41 35.05 11.36
C LEU A 692 25.30 34.28 10.38
N THR A 693 26.43 33.74 10.84
CA THR A 693 27.32 32.91 10.02
C THR A 693 26.63 31.62 9.58
N LEU A 694 25.94 30.93 10.48
CA LEU A 694 25.19 29.72 10.15
C LEU A 694 24.05 30.03 9.15
N ALA A 695 23.28 31.07 9.41
CA ALA A 695 22.17 31.46 8.54
C ALA A 695 22.67 31.88 7.14
N LEU A 696 23.83 32.54 7.05
CA LEU A 696 24.54 32.83 5.79
C LEU A 696 24.97 31.56 5.06
N GLN A 697 25.56 30.58 5.76
CA GLN A 697 25.96 29.30 5.17
C GLN A 697 24.75 28.54 4.61
N VAL A 698 23.63 28.50 5.35
CA VAL A 698 22.41 27.80 4.91
C VAL A 698 21.82 28.48 3.68
N GLN A 699 21.67 29.80 3.67
CA GLN A 699 21.19 30.53 2.49
C GLN A 699 22.13 30.42 1.28
N ALA A 700 23.44 30.49 1.50
CA ALA A 700 24.43 30.31 0.43
C ALA A 700 24.33 28.90 -0.17
N ARG A 701 24.18 27.85 0.66
CA ARG A 701 23.96 26.47 0.18
C ARG A 701 22.64 26.31 -0.58
N MET A 702 21.56 26.92 -0.11
CA MET A 702 20.26 26.90 -0.80
C MET A 702 20.33 27.59 -2.16
N LEU A 703 21.07 28.71 -2.26
CA LEU A 703 21.29 29.42 -3.52
C LEU A 703 22.26 28.67 -4.44
N ALA A 704 23.27 27.97 -3.91
CA ALA A 704 24.22 27.19 -4.70
C ALA A 704 23.61 25.87 -5.23
N GLY A 705 22.71 25.24 -4.48
CA GLY A 705 22.01 24.01 -4.87
C GLY A 705 21.13 24.21 -6.12
N ASN A 706 21.30 23.33 -7.12
CA ASN A 706 20.64 23.41 -8.43
C ASN A 706 19.16 22.93 -8.43
N SER A 707 18.40 23.19 -7.36
CA SER A 707 16.96 22.87 -7.34
C SER A 707 16.17 24.00 -8.01
N ALA A 708 16.10 23.95 -9.33
CA ALA A 708 15.61 25.02 -10.20
C ALA A 708 14.09 25.28 -10.18
N LEU A 709 13.34 24.78 -9.18
CA LEU A 709 11.87 24.73 -9.29
C LEU A 709 11.06 25.76 -8.48
N LEU A 710 11.62 26.58 -7.58
CA LEU A 710 10.83 27.64 -6.89
C LEU A 710 11.71 28.69 -6.16
N PHE A 711 12.60 29.39 -6.86
CA PHE A 711 13.28 30.53 -6.23
C PHE A 711 12.37 31.77 -6.22
N ASP A 712 11.73 32.02 -5.08
CA ASP A 712 11.06 33.29 -4.78
C ASP A 712 12.09 34.44 -4.73
N VAL A 713 11.75 35.61 -5.29
CA VAL A 713 12.60 36.83 -5.36
C VAL A 713 13.13 37.24 -3.97
N ALA A 714 12.45 36.81 -2.91
CA ALA A 714 12.80 37.05 -1.53
C ALA A 714 14.09 36.35 -1.03
N HIS A 715 14.53 35.23 -1.62
CA HIS A 715 15.76 34.52 -1.18
C HIS A 715 17.05 35.31 -1.48
N PRO A 716 17.28 35.77 -2.74
CA PRO A 716 18.39 36.68 -3.04
C PRO A 716 18.39 37.95 -2.19
N ILE A 717 17.22 38.54 -1.93
CA ILE A 717 17.10 39.78 -1.13
C ILE A 717 17.48 39.55 0.33
N ARG A 718 17.03 38.45 0.94
CA ARG A 718 17.40 38.07 2.31
C ARG A 718 18.90 37.78 2.41
N PHE A 719 19.44 36.99 1.48
CA PHE A 719 20.88 36.70 1.43
C PHE A 719 21.72 37.99 1.29
N ALA A 720 21.31 38.90 0.42
CA ALA A 720 21.96 40.21 0.25
C ALA A 720 21.92 41.05 1.53
N HIS A 721 20.79 41.07 2.24
CA HIS A 721 20.67 41.77 3.53
C HIS A 721 21.53 41.12 4.64
N MET A 722 21.59 39.78 4.69
CA MET A 722 22.45 39.06 5.65
C MET A 722 23.92 39.31 5.38
N LEU A 723 24.31 39.37 4.11
CA LEU A 723 25.67 39.67 3.68
C LEU A 723 26.05 41.13 4.00
N ASP A 724 25.15 42.08 3.78
CA ASP A 724 25.38 43.50 4.13
C ASP A 724 25.56 43.70 5.64
N VAL A 725 24.72 43.06 6.46
CA VAL A 725 24.87 43.07 7.92
C VAL A 725 26.20 42.43 8.33
N ALA A 726 26.59 41.31 7.73
CA ALA A 726 27.86 40.65 8.04
C ALA A 726 29.10 41.48 7.66
N LEU A 727 29.05 42.15 6.50
CA LEU A 727 30.09 43.06 6.04
C LEU A 727 30.17 44.32 6.92
N SER A 728 29.03 44.85 7.36
CA SER A 728 28.98 45.99 8.28
C SER A 728 29.50 45.66 9.68
N ALA A 729 29.36 44.40 10.11
CA ALA A 729 29.82 43.90 11.40
C ALA A 729 31.26 43.36 11.38
N ALA A 730 31.93 43.35 10.21
CA ALA A 730 33.30 42.84 10.01
C ALA A 730 33.51 41.42 10.57
N LEU A 731 32.60 40.50 10.25
CA LEU A 731 32.66 39.13 10.77
C LEU A 731 33.84 38.34 10.15
N PRO A 732 34.65 37.64 10.98
CA PRO A 732 35.66 36.72 10.46
C PRO A 732 34.97 35.50 9.87
N LEU A 733 35.01 35.35 8.54
CA LEU A 733 34.43 34.23 7.81
C LEU A 733 35.51 33.18 7.53
N ASP A 734 35.17 31.91 7.71
CA ASP A 734 36.08 30.79 7.45
C ASP A 734 36.27 30.54 5.95
N THR A 735 37.34 29.84 5.57
CA THR A 735 37.70 29.53 4.17
C THR A 735 36.60 28.74 3.44
N HIS A 736 35.89 27.86 4.14
CA HIS A 736 34.75 27.12 3.58
C HIS A 736 33.52 28.02 3.36
N THR A 737 33.28 28.97 4.27
CA THR A 737 32.10 29.85 4.19
C THR A 737 32.26 30.92 3.13
N THR A 738 33.48 31.45 2.99
CA THR A 738 33.85 32.39 1.92
C THR A 738 33.64 31.78 0.55
N HIS A 739 34.11 30.54 0.31
CA HIS A 739 33.88 29.85 -0.96
C HIS A 739 32.39 29.59 -1.28
N LEU A 740 31.58 29.23 -0.27
CA LEU A 740 30.13 29.07 -0.45
C LEU A 740 29.43 30.41 -0.75
N ILE A 741 29.87 31.49 -0.09
CA ILE A 741 29.35 32.83 -0.34
C ILE A 741 29.74 33.30 -1.75
N ASP A 742 30.98 33.05 -2.21
CA ASP A 742 31.41 33.39 -3.57
C ASP A 742 30.54 32.73 -4.66
N GLN A 743 30.22 31.44 -4.49
CA GLN A 743 29.32 30.71 -5.39
C GLN A 743 27.89 31.29 -5.40
N ALA A 744 27.40 31.74 -4.24
CA ALA A 744 26.05 32.32 -4.10
C ALA A 744 25.98 33.78 -4.56
N VAL A 745 27.04 34.58 -4.34
CA VAL A 745 27.15 35.99 -4.73
C VAL A 745 27.14 36.14 -6.26
N ALA A 746 27.66 35.16 -7.01
CA ALA A 746 27.53 35.13 -8.47
C ALA A 746 26.06 35.18 -8.96
N LYS A 747 25.12 34.64 -8.17
CA LYS A 747 23.67 34.68 -8.47
C LYS A 747 22.99 35.99 -8.04
N LEU A 748 23.65 36.84 -7.25
CA LEU A 748 23.19 38.19 -6.88
C LEU A 748 23.55 39.27 -7.92
N PHE A 749 24.38 38.94 -8.90
CA PHE A 749 24.91 39.90 -9.90
C PHE A 749 23.80 40.65 -10.66
N THR A 750 22.67 39.99 -10.89
CA THR A 750 21.51 40.56 -11.60
C THR A 750 20.59 41.39 -10.72
N SER A 751 20.62 41.24 -9.38
CA SER A 751 19.66 41.86 -8.45
C SER A 751 20.25 42.99 -7.59
N ARG A 752 21.51 42.89 -7.14
CA ARG A 752 22.20 43.89 -6.30
C ARG A 752 23.72 43.95 -6.57
N PRO A 753 24.17 44.63 -7.65
CA PRO A 753 25.60 44.69 -8.02
C PRO A 753 26.45 45.49 -7.01
N ASP A 754 25.83 46.35 -6.21
CA ASP A 754 26.45 47.14 -5.15
C ASP A 754 26.98 46.27 -4.00
N ILE A 755 26.25 45.22 -3.62
CA ILE A 755 26.65 44.29 -2.56
C ILE A 755 27.74 43.33 -3.06
N VAL A 756 27.66 42.91 -4.33
CA VAL A 756 28.72 42.11 -4.98
C VAL A 756 30.04 42.87 -4.95
N LYS A 757 30.02 44.17 -5.28
CA LYS A 757 31.21 45.01 -5.23
C LYS A 757 31.75 45.15 -3.80
N ARG A 758 30.90 45.39 -2.80
CA ARG A 758 31.34 45.48 -1.38
C ARG A 758 31.89 44.15 -0.84
N TRP A 759 31.39 43.02 -1.32
CA TRP A 759 31.94 41.70 -1.01
C TRP A 759 33.31 41.49 -1.66
N GLN A 760 33.45 41.84 -2.95
CA GLN A 760 34.73 41.83 -3.66
C GLN A 760 35.76 42.75 -2.99
N ASP A 761 35.37 43.97 -2.63
CA ASP A 761 36.19 44.94 -1.89
C ASP A 761 36.60 44.40 -0.50
N HIS A 762 35.76 43.59 0.16
CA HIS A 762 36.07 42.97 1.45
C HIS A 762 37.02 41.77 1.31
N VAL A 763 36.84 40.95 0.28
CA VAL A 763 37.75 39.84 -0.06
C VAL A 763 39.11 40.40 -0.48
N GLU A 764 39.12 41.46 -1.29
CA GLU A 764 40.30 42.21 -1.71
C GLU A 764 40.96 42.97 -0.55
N ALA A 765 40.20 43.59 0.37
CA ALA A 765 40.75 44.24 1.56
C ALA A 765 41.30 43.24 2.58
N SER A 766 40.74 42.04 2.69
CA SER A 766 41.30 40.93 3.48
C SER A 766 42.64 40.42 2.88
N THR A 767 42.74 40.42 1.54
CA THR A 767 43.99 40.09 0.81
C THR A 767 44.98 41.26 0.70
N GLN A 768 44.53 42.52 0.83
CA GLN A 768 45.37 43.72 0.81
C GLN A 768 45.77 44.21 2.20
N ALA A 769 45.04 43.88 3.27
CA ALA A 769 45.47 44.14 4.65
C ALA A 769 46.71 43.31 5.05
N SER A 770 46.99 42.23 4.31
CA SER A 770 48.25 41.48 4.38
C SER A 770 49.38 42.09 3.52
N PHE A 771 49.05 43.04 2.64
CA PHE A 771 49.98 43.73 1.74
C PHE A 771 49.68 45.23 1.65
N LEU A 772 50.13 45.98 2.67
CA LEU A 772 50.82 47.29 2.55
C LEU A 772 50.56 48.18 3.79
N SER A 773 51.46 48.06 4.77
CA SER A 773 52.00 49.25 5.42
C SER A 773 52.92 49.93 4.42
N ASP A 774 52.53 51.06 3.83
CA ASP A 774 53.15 52.37 4.06
C ASP A 774 52.63 53.41 3.05
N ARG A 775 52.27 54.56 3.62
CA ARG A 775 52.52 55.92 3.10
C ARG A 775 51.70 56.52 1.94
N HIS A 776 51.05 57.60 2.37
CA HIS A 776 50.85 58.92 1.75
C HIS A 776 49.52 59.19 1.02
N SER A 777 48.74 60.01 1.73
CA SER A 777 47.70 60.95 1.29
C SER A 777 48.26 62.04 0.35
N PRO A 778 47.48 63.06 -0.07
CA PRO A 778 46.04 63.16 -0.38
C PRO A 778 45.80 63.92 -1.72
N VAL A 779 44.53 64.18 -2.09
CA VAL A 779 43.98 65.52 -2.47
C VAL A 779 42.88 65.42 -3.55
N SER A 780 41.69 65.90 -3.16
CA SER A 780 40.63 66.62 -3.89
C SER A 780 40.04 66.04 -5.19
N MET A 781 38.81 66.35 -5.60
CA MET A 781 37.54 66.94 -5.11
C MET A 781 36.60 66.83 -6.33
N ALA A 782 35.29 67.05 -6.11
CA ALA A 782 34.24 67.27 -7.11
C ALA A 782 33.75 66.00 -7.84
N GLU A 783 32.46 65.82 -8.15
CA GLU A 783 31.27 66.63 -7.98
C GLU A 783 30.05 65.70 -8.19
N THR A 784 28.93 66.11 -7.61
CA THR A 784 27.57 65.61 -7.87
C THR A 784 27.25 65.48 -9.36
N ASN A 785 26.56 64.41 -9.79
CA ASN A 785 25.37 64.53 -10.63
C ASN A 785 24.53 63.25 -10.71
N ILE A 786 23.22 63.48 -10.63
CA ILE A 786 22.12 62.51 -10.72
C ILE A 786 21.94 62.10 -12.18
N THR A 787 21.86 60.81 -12.48
CA THR A 787 21.13 60.26 -13.64
C THR A 787 20.63 58.85 -13.37
N THR A 788 19.36 58.62 -13.70
CA THR A 788 18.53 57.41 -13.59
C THR A 788 19.12 56.15 -14.26
N PRO A 789 18.76 54.93 -13.82
CA PRO A 789 19.32 53.68 -14.35
C PRO A 789 18.56 53.17 -15.58
N SER A 790 19.29 52.65 -16.57
CA SER A 790 18.78 51.93 -17.74
C SER A 790 18.71 50.42 -17.47
N VAL A 791 17.53 49.83 -17.63
CA VAL A 791 17.19 48.41 -17.47
C VAL A 791 17.39 47.65 -18.79
N SER A 792 17.90 46.41 -18.75
CA SER A 792 18.04 45.50 -19.90
C SER A 792 16.71 44.82 -20.29
N PRO A 793 16.51 44.42 -21.57
CA PRO A 793 15.17 44.39 -22.20
C PRO A 793 14.35 43.09 -22.09
N ASP A 794 14.90 41.99 -21.57
CA ASP A 794 14.32 40.66 -21.87
C ASP A 794 13.34 40.07 -20.83
N SER A 795 13.09 40.74 -19.70
CA SER A 795 12.09 40.33 -18.69
C SER A 795 11.08 41.44 -18.37
N PHE A 796 11.05 42.50 -19.17
CA PHE A 796 10.19 43.65 -18.91
C PHE A 796 8.76 43.39 -19.40
N ASP A 797 7.81 43.28 -18.46
CA ASP A 797 6.37 43.36 -18.75
C ASP A 797 5.91 44.82 -18.53
N PRO A 798 5.56 45.56 -19.59
CA PRO A 798 5.11 46.95 -19.49
C PRO A 798 3.83 47.12 -18.65
N TYR A 799 3.07 46.06 -18.44
CA TYR A 799 1.79 46.09 -17.70
C TYR A 799 1.91 45.63 -16.25
N ALA A 800 3.08 45.13 -15.82
CA ALA A 800 3.27 44.61 -14.47
C ALA A 800 2.91 45.62 -13.36
N HIS A 801 3.15 46.92 -13.57
CA HIS A 801 2.86 47.94 -12.56
C HIS A 801 1.36 48.09 -12.23
N ALA A 802 0.47 47.69 -13.15
CA ALA A 802 -0.98 47.74 -12.99
C ALA A 802 -1.59 46.39 -12.59
N THR A 803 -0.78 45.34 -12.46
CA THR A 803 -1.25 44.00 -12.06
C THR A 803 -1.55 43.91 -10.56
N ASP A 804 -2.73 43.40 -10.20
CA ASP A 804 -3.10 43.12 -8.80
C ASP A 804 -2.94 41.63 -8.48
N PHE A 805 -1.80 41.29 -7.87
CA PHE A 805 -1.47 39.92 -7.47
C PHE A 805 -2.40 39.37 -6.38
N ARG A 806 -2.78 40.20 -5.40
CA ARG A 806 -3.56 39.77 -4.24
C ARG A 806 -5.00 39.49 -4.64
N GLY A 807 -5.62 40.40 -5.40
CA GLY A 807 -6.95 40.16 -5.92
C GLY A 807 -7.00 39.00 -6.93
N SER A 808 -5.93 38.81 -7.72
CA SER A 808 -5.81 37.66 -8.64
C SER A 808 -5.77 36.31 -7.91
N ALA A 809 -5.11 36.23 -6.75
CA ALA A 809 -5.06 35.02 -5.93
C ALA A 809 -6.43 34.73 -5.30
N ILE A 810 -7.11 35.76 -4.80
CA ILE A 810 -8.45 35.65 -4.21
C ILE A 810 -9.49 35.19 -5.25
N ILE A 811 -9.42 35.71 -6.48
CA ILE A 811 -10.29 35.27 -7.58
C ILE A 811 -10.01 33.80 -7.93
N ALA A 812 -8.74 33.39 -7.95
CA ALA A 812 -8.39 31.99 -8.22
C ALA A 812 -8.91 31.03 -7.14
N ASP A 813 -8.75 31.38 -5.85
CA ASP A 813 -9.26 30.61 -4.72
C ASP A 813 -10.79 30.49 -4.76
N GLU A 814 -11.49 31.59 -5.06
CA GLU A 814 -12.96 31.58 -5.15
C GLU A 814 -13.47 30.65 -6.28
N LEU A 815 -12.75 30.57 -7.40
CA LEU A 815 -13.09 29.67 -8.51
C LEU A 815 -12.73 28.20 -8.26
N GLU A 816 -11.81 27.92 -7.32
CA GLU A 816 -11.36 26.58 -6.97
C GLU A 816 -12.17 25.93 -5.83
N LYS A 817 -13.00 26.71 -5.12
CA LYS A 817 -13.91 26.20 -4.08
C LYS A 817 -14.88 25.15 -4.64
N THR A 818 -14.91 23.99 -4.01
CA THR A 818 -15.81 22.87 -4.36
C THR A 818 -17.16 22.94 -3.62
N THR A 819 -17.33 23.90 -2.71
CA THR A 819 -18.51 24.05 -1.85
C THR A 819 -19.45 25.16 -2.33
N GLY A 820 -20.51 24.79 -3.06
CA GLY A 820 -21.51 25.73 -3.58
C GLY A 820 -21.89 25.44 -5.03
N ARG A 821 -22.73 26.28 -5.64
CA ARG A 821 -23.03 26.18 -7.08
C ARG A 821 -21.94 26.90 -7.87
N ALA A 822 -21.41 26.30 -8.93
CA ALA A 822 -20.37 26.92 -9.76
C ALA A 822 -20.75 28.32 -10.27
N GLU A 823 -22.04 28.58 -10.50
CA GLU A 823 -22.56 29.89 -10.90
C GLU A 823 -22.35 30.98 -9.84
N THR A 824 -22.48 30.64 -8.55
CA THR A 824 -22.34 31.65 -7.47
C THR A 824 -20.89 32.07 -7.29
N HIS A 825 -19.97 31.11 -7.36
CA HIS A 825 -18.53 31.38 -7.31
C HIS A 825 -18.06 32.23 -8.50
N LEU A 826 -18.57 31.94 -9.70
CA LEU A 826 -18.28 32.73 -10.89
C LEU A 826 -18.80 34.17 -10.75
N ASN A 827 -20.03 34.37 -10.26
CA ASN A 827 -20.59 35.70 -10.10
C ASN A 827 -19.81 36.54 -9.06
N GLU A 828 -19.42 35.94 -7.93
CA GLU A 828 -18.61 36.61 -6.89
C GLU A 828 -17.21 36.98 -7.42
N ALA A 829 -16.58 36.07 -8.17
CA ALA A 829 -15.31 36.32 -8.84
C ALA A 829 -15.40 37.48 -9.86
N LEU A 830 -16.49 37.57 -10.61
CA LEU A 830 -16.74 38.67 -11.56
C LEU A 830 -16.99 40.01 -10.88
N ILE A 831 -17.66 40.04 -9.73
CA ILE A 831 -17.83 41.25 -8.94
C ILE A 831 -16.46 41.79 -8.50
N ARG A 832 -15.59 40.90 -8.04
CA ARG A 832 -14.21 41.25 -7.63
C ARG A 832 -13.36 41.72 -8.81
N LEU A 833 -13.49 41.08 -9.98
CA LEU A 833 -12.87 41.54 -11.22
C LEU A 833 -13.32 42.96 -11.59
N LYS A 834 -14.62 43.23 -11.56
CA LYS A 834 -15.18 44.56 -11.86
C LYS A 834 -14.71 45.62 -10.87
N ASN A 835 -14.65 45.29 -9.58
CA ASN A 835 -14.15 46.20 -8.55
C ASN A 835 -12.65 46.50 -8.73
N MET A 836 -11.85 45.50 -9.10
CA MET A 836 -10.43 45.67 -9.41
C MET A 836 -10.21 46.62 -10.59
N ARG A 837 -10.97 46.44 -11.68
CA ARG A 837 -10.90 47.30 -12.86
C ARG A 837 -11.34 48.74 -12.57
N ARG A 838 -12.34 48.94 -11.69
CA ARG A 838 -12.76 50.29 -11.23
C ARG A 838 -11.64 51.05 -10.49
N ILE A 839 -10.74 50.32 -9.83
CA ILE A 839 -9.57 50.88 -9.14
C ILE A 839 -8.42 51.18 -10.11
N GLY A 840 -8.55 50.80 -11.39
CA GLY A 840 -7.52 50.98 -12.42
C GLY A 840 -6.43 49.91 -12.40
N ARG A 841 -6.68 48.76 -11.75
CA ARG A 841 -5.78 47.60 -11.74
C ARG A 841 -6.38 46.45 -12.54
N HIS A 842 -5.55 45.52 -13.00
CA HIS A 842 -6.00 44.33 -13.73
C HIS A 842 -5.46 43.03 -13.13
N PRO A 843 -6.16 41.89 -13.29
CA PRO A 843 -5.66 40.59 -12.89
C PRO A 843 -4.45 40.10 -13.69
N ARG A 844 -3.81 39.04 -13.18
CA ARG A 844 -2.81 38.26 -13.92
C ARG A 844 -3.43 37.57 -15.13
N TYR A 845 -2.63 37.35 -16.18
CA TYR A 845 -3.02 36.60 -17.38
C TYR A 845 -3.66 35.23 -17.07
N ILE A 846 -3.06 34.46 -16.16
CA ILE A 846 -3.57 33.14 -15.72
C ILE A 846 -4.95 33.26 -15.05
N THR A 847 -5.24 34.35 -14.35
CA THR A 847 -6.54 34.57 -13.71
C THR A 847 -7.63 34.83 -14.74
N TYR A 848 -7.33 35.54 -15.84
CA TYR A 848 -8.26 35.64 -16.97
C TYR A 848 -8.53 34.28 -17.62
N ALA A 849 -7.49 33.47 -17.82
CA ALA A 849 -7.63 32.11 -18.34
C ALA A 849 -8.54 31.24 -17.44
N LYS A 850 -8.35 31.28 -16.10
CA LYS A 850 -9.22 30.58 -15.14
C LYS A 850 -10.68 31.06 -15.20
N LEU A 851 -10.91 32.37 -15.26
CA LEU A 851 -12.25 32.95 -15.40
C LEU A 851 -12.95 32.51 -16.69
N ILE A 852 -12.22 32.47 -17.81
CA ILE A 852 -12.73 31.97 -19.10
C ILE A 852 -13.15 30.50 -18.99
N THR A 853 -12.31 29.64 -18.42
CA THR A 853 -12.65 28.22 -18.24
C THR A 853 -13.84 28.01 -17.29
N ALA A 854 -13.98 28.82 -16.24
CA ALA A 854 -15.11 28.76 -15.32
C ALA A 854 -16.41 29.22 -15.97
N ALA A 855 -16.39 30.29 -16.76
CA ALA A 855 -17.55 30.75 -17.53
C ALA A 855 -17.99 29.72 -18.57
N ALA A 856 -17.05 29.05 -19.21
CA ALA A 856 -17.33 27.97 -20.16
C ALA A 856 -17.99 26.76 -19.49
N LYS A 857 -17.54 26.34 -18.30
CA LYS A 857 -18.18 25.27 -17.52
C LYS A 857 -19.62 25.58 -17.12
N VAL A 858 -19.97 26.85 -16.94
CA VAL A 858 -21.33 27.31 -16.63
C VAL A 858 -22.20 27.44 -17.88
N GLY A 859 -21.62 27.32 -19.08
CA GLY A 859 -22.38 27.39 -20.34
C GLY A 859 -22.61 28.80 -20.88
N ARG A 860 -21.91 29.83 -20.36
CA ARG A 860 -22.16 31.24 -20.74
C ARG A 860 -21.14 31.75 -21.77
N MET A 861 -21.45 31.58 -23.05
CA MET A 861 -20.57 31.99 -24.16
C MET A 861 -20.34 33.52 -24.23
N GLU A 862 -21.40 34.32 -24.05
CA GLU A 862 -21.30 35.79 -24.11
C GLU A 862 -20.30 36.32 -23.08
N LEU A 863 -20.35 35.77 -21.86
CA LEU A 863 -19.45 36.12 -20.79
C LEU A 863 -17.99 35.72 -21.07
N VAL A 864 -17.75 34.58 -21.73
CA VAL A 864 -16.40 34.18 -22.17
C VAL A 864 -15.81 35.23 -23.12
N HIS A 865 -16.61 35.70 -24.08
CA HIS A 865 -16.19 36.76 -25.00
C HIS A 865 -16.01 38.11 -24.29
N GLU A 866 -16.87 38.46 -23.34
CA GLU A 866 -16.72 39.66 -22.52
C GLU A 866 -15.40 39.62 -21.73
N ILE A 867 -15.07 38.51 -21.08
CA ILE A 867 -13.83 38.37 -20.30
C ILE A 867 -12.61 38.45 -21.21
N HIS A 868 -12.66 37.85 -22.40
CA HIS A 868 -11.60 37.97 -23.40
C HIS A 868 -11.45 39.41 -23.93
N ALA A 869 -12.55 40.13 -24.16
CA ALA A 869 -12.53 41.53 -24.54
C ALA A 869 -11.98 42.43 -23.42
N MET A 870 -12.31 42.12 -22.16
CA MET A 870 -11.72 42.79 -20.98
C MET A 870 -10.21 42.55 -20.93
N ALA A 871 -9.74 41.32 -21.18
CA ALA A 871 -8.32 41.02 -21.23
C ALA A 871 -7.60 41.77 -22.37
N ARG A 872 -8.19 41.85 -23.58
CA ARG A 872 -7.63 42.62 -24.70
C ARG A 872 -7.55 44.12 -24.41
N ALA A 873 -8.53 44.66 -23.69
CA ALA A 873 -8.58 46.08 -23.34
C ALA A 873 -7.60 46.45 -22.21
N ASP A 874 -7.49 45.59 -21.19
CA ASP A 874 -6.65 45.84 -20.02
C ASP A 874 -5.17 45.56 -20.31
N VAL A 875 -4.88 44.56 -21.15
CA VAL A 875 -3.51 44.12 -21.45
C VAL A 875 -3.30 43.85 -22.95
N PRO A 876 -3.09 44.89 -23.78
CA PRO A 876 -2.94 44.74 -25.22
C PRO A 876 -1.76 43.84 -25.62
N LEU A 877 -1.99 42.94 -26.58
CA LEU A 877 -0.97 42.05 -27.14
C LEU A 877 0.10 42.88 -27.87
N ASN A 878 1.29 42.96 -27.27
CA ASN A 878 2.46 43.56 -27.90
C ASN A 878 3.51 42.47 -28.20
N PRO A 879 3.74 42.11 -29.48
CA PRO A 879 4.66 41.02 -29.86
C PRO A 879 6.13 41.28 -29.50
N ALA A 880 6.52 42.51 -29.16
CA ALA A 880 7.90 42.87 -28.84
C ALA A 880 8.39 42.38 -27.47
N HIS A 881 7.48 42.05 -26.54
CA HIS A 881 7.82 41.61 -25.19
C HIS A 881 7.47 40.12 -24.97
N ASN A 882 8.48 39.30 -24.69
CA ASN A 882 8.30 37.86 -24.47
C ASN A 882 7.36 37.54 -23.30
N ALA A 883 7.39 38.33 -22.21
CA ALA A 883 6.50 38.12 -21.06
C ALA A 883 5.01 38.26 -21.41
N VAL A 884 4.67 39.26 -22.22
CA VAL A 884 3.28 39.50 -22.72
C VAL A 884 2.85 38.37 -23.64
N LYS A 885 3.76 37.89 -24.50
CA LYS A 885 3.55 36.74 -25.38
C LYS A 885 3.20 35.47 -24.59
N TYR A 886 3.97 35.13 -23.55
CA TYR A 886 3.69 33.97 -22.69
C TYR A 886 2.36 34.10 -21.93
N GLY A 887 2.02 35.30 -21.45
CA GLY A 887 0.73 35.57 -20.80
C GLY A 887 -0.47 35.34 -21.74
N TRP A 888 -0.37 35.83 -22.97
CA TRP A 888 -1.41 35.66 -24.00
C TRP A 888 -1.58 34.22 -24.48
N VAL A 889 -0.52 33.41 -24.49
CA VAL A 889 -0.60 31.97 -24.78
C VAL A 889 -1.56 31.26 -23.81
N SER A 890 -1.51 31.59 -22.51
CA SER A 890 -2.42 30.99 -21.52
C SER A 890 -3.89 31.40 -21.72
N ILE A 891 -4.14 32.65 -22.13
CA ILE A 891 -5.50 33.14 -22.39
C ILE A 891 -6.07 32.51 -23.66
N LEU A 892 -5.28 32.45 -24.73
CA LEU A 892 -5.70 31.86 -26.00
C LEU A 892 -5.93 30.34 -25.87
N ASP A 893 -5.08 29.61 -25.13
CA ASP A 893 -5.30 28.18 -24.85
C ASP A 893 -6.62 27.96 -24.07
N ALA A 894 -6.91 28.81 -23.09
CA ALA A 894 -8.19 28.78 -22.36
C ALA A 894 -9.39 29.13 -23.25
N MET A 895 -9.23 30.04 -24.23
CA MET A 895 -10.27 30.35 -25.21
C MET A 895 -10.56 29.17 -26.12
N VAL A 896 -9.53 28.48 -26.63
CA VAL A 896 -9.70 27.25 -27.41
C VAL A 896 -10.44 26.20 -26.58
N SER A 897 -10.00 25.96 -25.34
CA SER A 897 -10.68 25.06 -24.41
C SER A 897 -12.15 25.44 -24.17
N ALA A 898 -12.45 26.73 -23.98
CA ALA A 898 -13.80 27.22 -23.71
C ALA A 898 -14.72 27.04 -24.93
N CYS A 899 -14.25 27.42 -26.12
CA CYS A 899 -14.99 27.24 -27.37
C CYS A 899 -15.31 25.75 -27.62
N LEU A 900 -14.36 24.85 -27.33
CA LEU A 900 -14.59 23.41 -27.44
C LEU A 900 -15.63 22.88 -26.47
N THR A 901 -15.60 23.31 -25.21
CA THR A 901 -16.59 22.88 -24.21
C THR A 901 -18.02 23.34 -24.52
N LEU A 902 -18.14 24.46 -25.23
CA LEU A 902 -19.43 25.06 -25.64
C LEU A 902 -19.86 24.62 -27.05
N GLY A 903 -19.05 23.82 -27.74
CA GLY A 903 -19.38 23.22 -29.05
C GLY A 903 -19.02 24.06 -30.28
N ASP A 904 -18.41 25.24 -30.13
CA ASP A 904 -18.00 26.08 -31.27
C ASP A 904 -16.59 25.73 -31.76
N ARG A 905 -16.53 24.71 -32.62
CA ARG A 905 -15.28 24.19 -33.19
C ARG A 905 -14.63 25.14 -34.19
N HIS A 906 -15.41 25.97 -34.89
CA HIS A 906 -14.87 26.89 -35.89
C HIS A 906 -14.07 27.99 -35.20
N LEU A 907 -14.64 28.60 -34.18
CA LEU A 907 -13.98 29.64 -33.40
C LEU A 907 -12.79 29.10 -32.61
N ALA A 908 -12.88 27.86 -32.10
CA ALA A 908 -11.73 27.16 -31.51
C ALA A 908 -10.57 27.03 -32.52
N GLY A 909 -10.86 26.71 -33.79
CA GLY A 909 -9.88 26.65 -34.86
C GLY A 909 -9.22 28.00 -35.18
N GLN A 910 -9.96 29.10 -35.09
CA GLN A 910 -9.41 30.45 -35.27
C GLN A 910 -8.42 30.81 -34.16
N TYR A 911 -8.80 30.60 -32.88
CA TYR A 911 -7.88 30.85 -31.76
C TYR A 911 -6.67 29.91 -31.73
N HIS A 912 -6.82 28.66 -32.22
CA HIS A 912 -5.69 27.75 -32.44
C HIS A 912 -4.69 28.36 -33.43
N GLN A 913 -5.16 28.89 -34.56
CA GLN A 913 -4.29 29.54 -35.56
C GLN A 913 -3.64 30.82 -35.01
N GLU A 914 -4.37 31.62 -34.23
CA GLU A 914 -3.78 32.79 -33.55
C GLU A 914 -2.65 32.38 -32.59
N LEU A 915 -2.82 31.27 -31.86
CA LEU A 915 -1.80 30.72 -30.97
C LEU A 915 -0.54 30.27 -31.74
N LEU A 916 -0.72 29.56 -32.87
CA LEU A 916 0.37 29.16 -33.76
C LEU A 916 1.07 30.36 -34.39
N GLY A 917 0.34 31.45 -34.69
CA GLY A 917 0.91 32.70 -35.16
C GLY A 917 1.83 33.38 -34.14
N LEU A 918 1.61 33.12 -32.84
CA LEU A 918 2.54 33.49 -31.78
C LEU A 918 3.71 32.50 -31.64
N GLY A 919 3.76 31.40 -32.39
CA GLY A 919 4.84 30.42 -32.30
C GLY A 919 4.77 29.52 -31.07
N SER A 920 3.57 29.34 -30.51
CA SER A 920 3.31 28.37 -29.44
C SER A 920 2.19 27.41 -29.86
N ALA A 921 2.31 26.13 -29.50
CA ALA A 921 1.28 25.13 -29.71
C ALA A 921 0.26 25.09 -28.55
N PRO A 922 -0.99 24.65 -28.78
CA PRO A 922 -1.96 24.47 -27.70
C PRO A 922 -1.52 23.43 -26.68
N SER A 923 -2.05 23.50 -25.47
CA SER A 923 -1.72 22.53 -24.44
C SER A 923 -2.25 21.13 -24.77
N ALA A 924 -1.59 20.09 -24.25
CA ALA A 924 -2.06 18.71 -24.39
C ALA A 924 -3.49 18.51 -23.83
N ASN A 925 -3.88 19.31 -22.83
CA ASN A 925 -5.24 19.31 -22.29
C ASN A 925 -6.27 19.80 -23.32
N THR A 926 -5.94 20.87 -24.04
CA THR A 926 -6.77 21.41 -25.13
C THR A 926 -6.93 20.39 -26.27
N PHE A 927 -5.87 19.67 -26.65
CA PHE A 927 -5.97 18.55 -27.58
C PHE A 927 -6.82 17.39 -27.04
N GLY A 928 -6.73 17.07 -25.75
CA GLY A 928 -7.62 16.09 -25.13
C GLY A 928 -9.09 16.52 -25.15
N LEU A 929 -9.36 17.83 -25.01
CA LEU A 929 -10.70 18.40 -25.18
C LEU A 929 -11.18 18.31 -26.63
N TYR A 930 -10.32 18.55 -27.62
CA TYR A 930 -10.65 18.31 -29.02
C TYR A 930 -11.14 16.87 -29.24
N ILE A 931 -10.47 15.87 -28.65
CA ILE A 931 -10.87 14.46 -28.79
C ILE A 931 -12.17 14.16 -28.02
N THR A 932 -12.29 14.59 -26.77
CA THR A 932 -13.48 14.26 -25.94
C THR A 932 -14.76 14.92 -26.44
N THR A 933 -14.68 16.13 -26.99
CA THR A 933 -15.80 16.91 -27.54
C THR A 933 -16.19 16.52 -28.97
N LEU A 934 -15.59 15.47 -29.57
CA LEU A 934 -16.06 14.91 -30.85
C LEU A 934 -17.48 14.31 -30.80
N LYS A 935 -18.14 14.33 -29.64
CA LYS A 935 -19.33 13.53 -29.31
C LYS A 935 -20.64 13.95 -30.01
N GLU A 936 -20.69 15.12 -30.65
CA GLU A 936 -21.97 15.69 -31.14
C GLU A 936 -21.98 16.12 -32.61
N SER A 937 -20.84 16.48 -33.20
CA SER A 937 -20.83 17.12 -34.53
C SER A 937 -20.85 16.16 -35.72
N THR A 938 -20.55 14.87 -35.54
CA THR A 938 -20.35 13.94 -36.66
C THR A 938 -20.93 12.56 -36.36
N LYS A 939 -22.26 12.43 -36.43
CA LYS A 939 -22.91 11.11 -36.63
C LYS A 939 -22.55 10.47 -37.99
N THR A 940 -21.63 11.06 -38.75
CA THR A 940 -21.33 10.81 -40.16
C THR A 940 -19.87 10.44 -40.46
N PHE A 941 -18.94 10.50 -39.49
CA PHE A 941 -17.52 10.17 -39.70
C PHE A 941 -16.96 9.31 -38.56
N ASP A 942 -15.95 8.49 -38.85
CA ASP A 942 -15.27 7.62 -37.88
C ASP A 942 -14.57 8.46 -36.80
N GLU A 943 -15.26 8.67 -35.67
CA GLU A 943 -14.76 9.43 -34.51
C GLU A 943 -13.39 8.94 -34.03
N ALA A 944 -13.09 7.64 -34.17
CA ALA A 944 -11.81 7.08 -33.77
C ALA A 944 -10.68 7.51 -34.71
N THR A 945 -10.93 7.53 -36.02
CA THR A 945 -9.95 7.99 -37.00
C THR A 945 -9.69 9.50 -36.90
N GLU A 946 -10.73 10.31 -36.63
CA GLU A 946 -10.53 11.74 -36.35
C GLU A 946 -9.77 11.98 -35.04
N ALA A 947 -10.04 11.19 -33.99
CA ALA A 947 -9.28 11.26 -32.75
C ALA A 947 -7.78 10.97 -32.97
N LEU A 948 -7.44 9.99 -33.81
CA LEU A 948 -6.06 9.67 -34.20
C LEU A 948 -5.40 10.83 -34.97
N LYS A 949 -6.11 11.45 -35.93
CA LYS A 949 -5.59 12.61 -36.66
C LYS A 949 -5.27 13.78 -35.71
N ILE A 950 -6.15 14.04 -34.74
CA ILE A 950 -5.94 15.09 -33.74
C ILE A 950 -4.73 14.77 -32.85
N PHE A 951 -4.56 13.50 -32.46
CA PHE A 951 -3.40 13.07 -31.68
C PHE A 951 -2.08 13.23 -32.45
N HIS A 952 -2.01 12.72 -33.68
CA HIS A 952 -0.82 12.89 -34.53
C HIS A 952 -0.54 14.36 -34.83
N ARG A 953 -1.57 15.19 -34.97
CA ARG A 953 -1.42 16.63 -35.11
C ARG A 953 -0.78 17.26 -33.87
N ALA A 954 -1.18 16.85 -32.66
CA ALA A 954 -0.56 17.34 -31.43
C ALA A 954 0.94 17.01 -31.38
N VAL A 955 1.30 15.77 -31.74
CA VAL A 955 2.70 15.33 -31.81
C VAL A 955 3.48 16.11 -32.88
N ALA A 956 2.90 16.33 -34.06
CA ALA A 956 3.52 17.10 -35.14
C ALA A 956 3.71 18.59 -34.79
N GLU A 957 2.82 19.16 -33.98
CA GLU A 957 2.92 20.52 -33.45
C GLU A 957 3.90 20.63 -32.25
N GLY A 958 4.59 19.54 -31.88
CA GLY A 958 5.63 19.52 -30.84
C GLY A 958 5.08 19.46 -29.40
N VAL A 959 3.82 19.03 -29.22
CA VAL A 959 3.20 18.91 -27.89
C VAL A 959 3.53 17.54 -27.29
N GLU A 960 4.10 17.54 -26.09
CA GLU A 960 4.32 16.31 -25.31
C GLU A 960 2.99 15.74 -24.81
N PRO A 961 2.61 14.50 -25.20
CA PRO A 961 1.33 13.93 -24.80
C PRO A 961 1.24 13.69 -23.28
N THR A 962 0.20 14.23 -22.65
CA THR A 962 -0.09 13.99 -21.23
C THR A 962 -0.95 12.73 -21.03
N SER A 963 -1.04 12.24 -19.78
CA SER A 963 -1.92 11.13 -19.43
C SER A 963 -3.39 11.38 -19.79
N PHE A 964 -3.85 12.62 -19.72
CA PHE A 964 -5.20 12.99 -20.14
C PHE A 964 -5.42 12.82 -21.64
N LEU A 965 -4.45 13.23 -22.47
CA LEU A 965 -4.53 13.10 -23.94
C LEU A 965 -4.57 11.62 -24.37
N TYR A 966 -3.69 10.78 -23.79
CA TYR A 966 -3.73 9.33 -24.02
C TYR A 966 -5.05 8.71 -23.57
N ASN A 967 -5.55 9.05 -22.38
CA ASN A 967 -6.83 8.54 -21.88
C ASN A 967 -8.01 8.95 -22.78
N ALA A 968 -8.00 10.17 -23.32
CA ALA A 968 -9.02 10.64 -24.25
C ALA A 968 -8.99 9.85 -25.56
N LEU A 969 -7.80 9.59 -26.11
CA LEU A 969 -7.62 8.78 -27.32
C LEU A 969 -8.03 7.33 -27.09
N ILE A 970 -7.44 6.65 -26.09
CA ILE A 970 -7.74 5.25 -25.73
C ILE A 970 -9.23 5.10 -25.41
N GLY A 971 -9.83 6.05 -24.70
CA GLY A 971 -11.26 6.04 -24.42
C GLY A 971 -12.15 6.14 -25.66
N LYS A 972 -11.72 6.83 -26.73
CA LYS A 972 -12.42 6.88 -28.03
C LYS A 972 -12.19 5.62 -28.84
N LEU A 973 -10.95 5.13 -28.94
CA LEU A 973 -10.59 3.88 -29.61
C LEU A 973 -11.32 2.68 -29.00
N GLY A 974 -11.36 2.60 -27.66
CA GLY A 974 -12.07 1.54 -26.93
C GLY A 974 -13.58 1.57 -27.15
N LYS A 975 -14.18 2.76 -27.37
CA LYS A 975 -15.59 2.87 -27.78
C LYS A 975 -15.83 2.34 -29.19
N ALA A 976 -14.87 2.55 -30.09
CA ALA A 976 -14.88 2.01 -31.45
C ALA A 976 -14.46 0.54 -31.55
N ARG A 977 -14.17 -0.13 -30.41
CA ARG A 977 -13.68 -1.52 -30.33
C ARG A 977 -12.36 -1.77 -31.07
N ARG A 978 -11.54 -0.75 -31.28
CA ARG A 978 -10.19 -0.84 -31.87
C ARG A 978 -9.16 -1.13 -30.77
N ILE A 979 -9.16 -2.36 -30.26
CA ILE A 979 -8.37 -2.72 -29.05
C ILE A 979 -6.88 -2.79 -29.32
N ASP A 980 -6.47 -3.28 -30.49
CA ASP A 980 -5.05 -3.36 -30.86
C ASP A 980 -4.41 -1.97 -30.81
N ASP A 981 -5.12 -0.95 -31.32
CA ASP A 981 -4.68 0.44 -31.24
C ASP A 981 -4.68 0.94 -29.78
N CYS A 982 -5.68 0.59 -28.97
CA CYS A 982 -5.69 0.95 -27.54
C CYS A 982 -4.44 0.42 -26.81
N LEU A 983 -4.08 -0.84 -27.04
CA LEU A 983 -2.93 -1.49 -26.42
C LEU A 983 -1.61 -0.91 -26.95
N ALA A 984 -1.54 -0.60 -28.25
CA ALA A 984 -0.38 0.06 -28.86
C ALA A 984 -0.12 1.43 -28.24
N TYR A 985 -1.14 2.30 -28.14
CA TYR A 985 -0.99 3.62 -27.53
C TYR A 985 -0.77 3.57 -26.02
N PHE A 986 -1.24 2.51 -25.35
CA PHE A 986 -0.92 2.28 -23.95
C PHE A 986 0.54 1.87 -23.73
N ALA A 987 1.08 1.03 -24.61
CA ALA A 987 2.51 0.70 -24.60
C ALA A 987 3.36 1.93 -24.94
N GLU A 988 2.95 2.74 -25.92
CA GLU A 988 3.60 4.01 -26.27
C GLU A 988 3.62 4.99 -25.09
N MET A 989 2.50 5.11 -24.36
CA MET A 989 2.41 5.91 -23.14
C MET A 989 3.47 5.49 -22.10
N ARG A 990 3.66 4.18 -21.90
CA ARG A 990 4.70 3.65 -21.00
C ARG A 990 6.11 3.93 -21.53
N ALA A 991 6.34 3.74 -22.84
CA ALA A 991 7.63 3.99 -23.49
C ALA A 991 8.06 5.46 -23.41
N ASN A 992 7.09 6.38 -23.48
CA ASN A 992 7.32 7.83 -23.33
C ASN A 992 7.42 8.28 -21.85
N ASN A 993 7.61 7.36 -20.90
CA ASN A 993 7.68 7.62 -19.46
C ASN A 993 6.44 8.33 -18.87
N VAL A 994 5.30 8.30 -19.57
CA VAL A 994 4.04 8.85 -19.05
C VAL A 994 3.38 7.78 -18.20
N ARG A 995 3.36 7.98 -16.88
CA ARG A 995 2.87 6.97 -15.93
C ARG A 995 1.34 6.75 -16.09
N PRO A 996 0.90 5.50 -16.32
CA PRO A 996 -0.52 5.15 -16.28
C PRO A 996 -1.20 5.55 -14.97
N THR A 997 -2.42 6.06 -15.06
CA THR A 997 -3.23 6.45 -13.89
C THR A 997 -4.37 5.46 -13.66
N SER A 998 -5.05 5.50 -12.52
CA SER A 998 -6.25 4.65 -12.30
C SER A 998 -7.37 4.92 -13.31
N VAL A 999 -7.41 6.10 -13.92
CA VAL A 999 -8.31 6.40 -15.03
C VAL A 999 -7.88 5.67 -16.30
N THR A 1000 -6.58 5.60 -16.57
CA THR A 1000 -6.00 4.88 -17.73
C THR A 1000 -6.33 3.40 -17.69
N TYR A 1001 -6.03 2.72 -16.56
CA TYR A 1001 -6.39 1.32 -16.38
C TYR A 1001 -7.91 1.11 -16.44
N GLY A 1002 -8.70 1.98 -15.81
CA GLY A 1002 -10.16 1.92 -15.92
C GLY A 1002 -10.68 2.03 -17.36
N THR A 1003 -10.06 2.88 -18.19
CA THR A 1003 -10.42 2.98 -19.61
C THR A 1003 -10.03 1.74 -20.42
N ILE A 1004 -8.90 1.13 -20.11
CA ILE A 1004 -8.40 -0.08 -20.80
C ILE A 1004 -9.18 -1.31 -20.40
N VAL A 1005 -9.42 -1.51 -19.10
CA VAL A 1005 -10.27 -2.59 -18.58
C VAL A 1005 -11.66 -2.50 -19.23
N ASN A 1006 -12.28 -1.31 -19.26
CA ASN A 1006 -13.57 -1.14 -19.94
C ASN A 1006 -13.49 -1.43 -21.45
N ALA A 1007 -12.39 -1.08 -22.12
CA ALA A 1007 -12.20 -1.41 -23.54
C ALA A 1007 -12.07 -2.93 -23.76
N LEU A 1008 -11.26 -3.63 -22.95
CA LEU A 1008 -11.08 -5.08 -23.00
C LEU A 1008 -12.38 -5.83 -22.68
N CYS A 1009 -13.12 -5.39 -21.64
CA CYS A 1009 -14.44 -5.91 -21.31
C CYS A 1009 -15.43 -5.80 -22.50
N ARG A 1010 -15.32 -4.79 -23.37
CA ARG A 1010 -16.20 -4.62 -24.54
C ARG A 1010 -15.90 -5.59 -25.68
N VAL A 1011 -14.67 -6.09 -25.77
CA VAL A 1011 -14.25 -7.09 -26.77
C VAL A 1011 -14.26 -8.51 -26.19
N SER A 1012 -14.61 -8.63 -24.92
CA SER A 1012 -14.75 -9.88 -24.20
C SER A 1012 -13.45 -10.65 -24.00
N ASP A 1013 -12.33 -9.94 -23.98
CA ASP A 1013 -11.03 -10.51 -23.61
C ASP A 1013 -10.90 -10.54 -22.08
N GLU A 1014 -11.28 -11.67 -21.50
CA GLU A 1014 -11.32 -11.87 -20.05
C GLU A 1014 -9.94 -11.89 -19.42
N ARG A 1015 -8.99 -12.61 -20.03
CA ARG A 1015 -7.65 -12.83 -19.45
C ARG A 1015 -6.89 -11.52 -19.35
N PHE A 1016 -6.81 -10.78 -20.45
CA PHE A 1016 -6.14 -9.48 -20.45
C PHE A 1016 -6.88 -8.46 -19.58
N ALA A 1017 -8.22 -8.53 -19.47
CA ALA A 1017 -8.95 -7.64 -18.57
C ALA A 1017 -8.62 -7.92 -17.09
N GLU A 1018 -8.50 -9.19 -16.69
CA GLU A 1018 -8.09 -9.58 -15.34
C GLU A 1018 -6.62 -9.21 -15.06
N GLU A 1019 -5.71 -9.49 -15.99
CA GLU A 1019 -4.28 -9.11 -15.87
C GLU A 1019 -4.10 -7.59 -15.72
N MET A 1020 -4.78 -6.79 -16.54
CA MET A 1020 -4.73 -5.32 -16.44
C MET A 1020 -5.38 -4.81 -15.15
N PHE A 1021 -6.35 -5.54 -14.59
CA PHE A 1021 -6.98 -5.20 -13.32
C PHE A 1021 -6.05 -5.52 -12.13
N GLU A 1022 -5.37 -6.67 -12.16
CA GLU A 1022 -4.38 -7.04 -11.15
C GLU A 1022 -3.16 -6.13 -11.18
N GLU A 1023 -2.67 -5.78 -12.38
CA GLU A 1023 -1.59 -4.80 -12.54
C GLU A 1023 -1.99 -3.46 -11.91
N MET A 1024 -3.23 -3.01 -12.16
CA MET A 1024 -3.77 -1.79 -11.56
C MET A 1024 -3.79 -1.84 -10.02
N GLU A 1025 -4.14 -2.98 -9.41
CA GLU A 1025 -4.15 -3.15 -7.95
C GLU A 1025 -2.74 -3.24 -7.34
N SER A 1026 -1.77 -3.75 -8.09
CA SER A 1026 -0.37 -3.88 -7.65
C SER A 1026 0.43 -2.56 -7.67
N MET A 1027 -0.11 -1.52 -8.33
CA MET A 1027 0.60 -0.26 -8.50
C MET A 1027 0.69 0.55 -7.18
N PRO A 1028 1.88 1.01 -6.74
CA PRO A 1028 2.05 1.71 -5.46
C PRO A 1028 1.30 3.06 -5.36
N ASN A 1029 0.95 3.67 -6.49
CA ASN A 1029 0.20 4.93 -6.55
C ASN A 1029 -1.29 4.72 -6.86
N TYR A 1030 -1.81 3.51 -6.71
CA TYR A 1030 -3.21 3.20 -6.98
C TYR A 1030 -4.14 3.97 -6.03
N LYS A 1031 -4.96 4.87 -6.60
CA LYS A 1031 -6.06 5.51 -5.88
C LYS A 1031 -7.33 4.69 -6.10
N PRO A 1032 -7.89 4.05 -5.06
CA PRO A 1032 -9.08 3.21 -5.18
C PRO A 1032 -10.24 3.99 -5.80
N ARG A 1033 -10.82 3.48 -6.89
CA ARG A 1033 -11.98 4.07 -7.57
C ARG A 1033 -13.04 3.00 -7.83
N PRO A 1034 -14.34 3.32 -7.71
CA PRO A 1034 -15.42 2.36 -8.01
C PRO A 1034 -15.53 1.96 -9.48
N ALA A 1035 -15.10 2.80 -10.43
CA ALA A 1035 -15.40 2.62 -11.85
C ALA A 1035 -14.78 1.36 -12.49
N PRO A 1036 -13.50 0.99 -12.22
CA PRO A 1036 -12.93 -0.27 -12.71
C PRO A 1036 -13.68 -1.51 -12.17
N TYR A 1037 -13.99 -1.56 -10.87
CA TYR A 1037 -14.75 -2.68 -10.27
C TYR A 1037 -16.14 -2.80 -10.89
N ASN A 1038 -16.85 -1.69 -11.06
CA ASN A 1038 -18.15 -1.69 -11.73
C ASN A 1038 -18.06 -2.20 -13.17
N SER A 1039 -16.96 -1.92 -13.88
CA SER A 1039 -16.75 -2.40 -15.26
C SER A 1039 -16.57 -3.93 -15.29
N MET A 1040 -15.77 -4.49 -14.37
CA MET A 1040 -15.60 -5.94 -14.22
C MET A 1040 -16.90 -6.62 -13.78
N ILE A 1041 -17.59 -6.06 -12.78
CA ILE A 1041 -18.90 -6.56 -12.33
C ILE A 1041 -19.90 -6.55 -13.49
N GLN A 1042 -19.98 -5.45 -14.25
CA GLN A 1042 -20.87 -5.35 -15.40
C GLN A 1042 -20.50 -6.35 -16.51
N TYR A 1043 -19.20 -6.60 -16.73
CA TYR A 1043 -18.71 -7.57 -17.69
C TYR A 1043 -19.13 -9.00 -17.32
N PHE A 1044 -18.88 -9.42 -16.09
CA PHE A 1044 -19.27 -10.75 -15.61
C PHE A 1044 -20.78 -10.92 -15.52
N LEU A 1045 -21.53 -9.85 -15.24
CA LEU A 1045 -22.99 -9.85 -15.25
C LEU A 1045 -23.56 -10.05 -16.67
N ASN A 1046 -23.20 -9.19 -17.62
CA ASN A 1046 -23.88 -9.10 -18.91
C ASN A 1046 -23.30 -10.03 -19.98
N THR A 1047 -21.99 -10.23 -19.97
CA THR A 1047 -21.28 -10.92 -21.06
C THR A 1047 -21.03 -12.39 -20.73
N LYS A 1048 -20.44 -12.66 -19.57
CA LYS A 1048 -20.08 -14.02 -19.13
C LYS A 1048 -21.19 -14.71 -18.33
N ARG A 1049 -22.05 -13.93 -17.68
CA ARG A 1049 -23.14 -14.37 -16.80
C ARG A 1049 -22.65 -15.24 -15.62
N ASP A 1050 -21.60 -14.78 -14.93
CA ASP A 1050 -21.00 -15.46 -13.77
C ASP A 1050 -21.27 -14.67 -12.47
N ARG A 1051 -22.12 -15.21 -11.59
CA ARG A 1051 -22.49 -14.60 -10.31
C ARG A 1051 -21.34 -14.64 -9.30
N SER A 1052 -20.55 -15.72 -9.29
CA SER A 1052 -19.48 -15.91 -8.30
C SER A 1052 -18.42 -14.83 -8.46
N LYS A 1053 -17.94 -14.61 -9.69
CA LYS A 1053 -16.99 -13.54 -9.98
C LYS A 1053 -17.56 -12.15 -9.68
N VAL A 1054 -18.84 -11.90 -9.96
CA VAL A 1054 -19.49 -10.62 -9.59
C VAL A 1054 -19.39 -10.36 -8.09
N LEU A 1055 -19.69 -11.36 -7.26
CA LEU A 1055 -19.58 -11.24 -5.80
C LEU A 1055 -18.13 -11.09 -5.35
N THR A 1056 -17.19 -11.82 -5.95
CA THR A 1056 -15.75 -11.69 -5.64
C THR A 1056 -15.25 -10.27 -5.90
N TYR A 1057 -15.59 -9.65 -7.03
CA TYR A 1057 -15.17 -8.26 -7.31
C TYR A 1057 -15.87 -7.24 -6.38
N TYR A 1058 -17.09 -7.53 -5.93
CA TYR A 1058 -17.77 -6.70 -4.94
C TYR A 1058 -17.14 -6.81 -3.54
N GLU A 1059 -16.81 -8.03 -3.10
CA GLU A 1059 -16.10 -8.28 -1.85
C GLU A 1059 -14.70 -7.66 -1.87
N ARG A 1060 -13.98 -7.78 -2.99
CA ARG A 1060 -12.68 -7.07 -3.20
C ARG A 1060 -12.84 -5.56 -3.10
N MET A 1061 -13.90 -4.99 -3.68
CA MET A 1061 -14.21 -3.57 -3.58
C MET A 1061 -14.44 -3.13 -2.12
N GLN A 1062 -15.16 -3.94 -1.33
CA GLN A 1062 -15.39 -3.69 0.09
C GLN A 1062 -14.11 -3.84 0.94
N ALA A 1063 -13.31 -4.88 0.70
CA ALA A 1063 -12.04 -5.11 1.40
C ALA A 1063 -11.05 -3.96 1.22
N ARG A 1064 -11.10 -3.26 0.09
CA ARG A 1064 -10.28 -2.06 -0.20
C ARG A 1064 -10.92 -0.76 0.31
N ASN A 1065 -11.96 -0.82 1.15
CA ASN A 1065 -12.70 0.32 1.70
C ASN A 1065 -13.30 1.25 0.63
N ILE A 1066 -13.64 0.73 -0.57
CA ILE A 1066 -14.26 1.52 -1.63
C ILE A 1066 -15.77 1.50 -1.45
N LYS A 1067 -16.37 2.68 -1.22
CA LYS A 1067 -17.81 2.79 -1.01
C LYS A 1067 -18.60 2.42 -2.28
N PRO A 1068 -19.56 1.46 -2.19
CA PRO A 1068 -20.46 1.13 -3.30
C PRO A 1068 -21.21 2.36 -3.82
N THR A 1069 -21.32 2.44 -5.14
CA THR A 1069 -22.08 3.52 -5.80
C THR A 1069 -23.50 3.08 -6.13
N MET A 1070 -24.39 4.02 -6.46
CA MET A 1070 -25.72 3.72 -7.00
C MET A 1070 -25.67 2.69 -8.14
N HIS A 1071 -24.69 2.84 -9.05
CA HIS A 1071 -24.51 1.90 -10.15
C HIS A 1071 -24.09 0.51 -9.67
N THR A 1072 -23.24 0.41 -8.65
CA THR A 1072 -22.82 -0.86 -8.04
C THR A 1072 -24.02 -1.61 -7.48
N TYR A 1073 -24.87 -0.94 -6.69
CA TYR A 1073 -26.09 -1.56 -6.14
C TYR A 1073 -27.05 -2.02 -7.24
N LYS A 1074 -27.22 -1.26 -8.32
CA LYS A 1074 -27.99 -1.71 -9.48
C LYS A 1074 -27.43 -3.00 -10.07
N LEU A 1075 -26.11 -3.07 -10.30
CA LEU A 1075 -25.47 -4.26 -10.86
C LEU A 1075 -25.63 -5.49 -9.96
N LEU A 1076 -25.59 -5.32 -8.63
CA LEU A 1076 -25.82 -6.40 -7.68
C LEU A 1076 -27.26 -6.90 -7.70
N ILE A 1077 -28.24 -5.98 -7.76
CA ILE A 1077 -29.65 -6.35 -7.93
C ILE A 1077 -29.82 -7.13 -9.23
N ASP A 1078 -29.28 -6.62 -10.33
CA ASP A 1078 -29.33 -7.30 -11.64
C ASP A 1078 -28.66 -8.69 -11.57
N ALA A 1079 -27.55 -8.83 -10.83
CA ALA A 1079 -26.85 -10.10 -10.65
C ALA A 1079 -27.64 -11.14 -9.86
N HIS A 1080 -28.26 -10.75 -8.74
CA HIS A 1080 -29.11 -11.66 -7.97
C HIS A 1080 -30.42 -12.00 -8.69
N ALA A 1081 -30.89 -11.10 -9.55
CA ALA A 1081 -32.21 -11.19 -10.14
C ALA A 1081 -32.22 -11.77 -11.58
N SER A 1082 -31.08 -11.74 -12.29
CA SER A 1082 -30.98 -12.17 -13.70
C SER A 1082 -30.02 -13.34 -13.96
N LEU A 1083 -29.23 -13.75 -12.96
CA LEU A 1083 -28.30 -14.89 -13.06
C LEU A 1083 -28.85 -16.09 -12.27
N ASP A 1084 -28.65 -17.28 -12.82
CA ASP A 1084 -29.07 -18.53 -12.16
C ASP A 1084 -28.05 -18.96 -11.08
N PRO A 1085 -28.49 -19.39 -9.88
CA PRO A 1085 -29.89 -19.45 -9.42
C PRO A 1085 -30.42 -18.07 -9.02
N VAL A 1086 -31.63 -17.75 -9.49
CA VAL A 1086 -32.33 -16.49 -9.22
C VAL A 1086 -32.69 -16.40 -7.74
N ASP A 1087 -32.21 -15.36 -7.06
CA ASP A 1087 -32.38 -15.13 -5.62
C ASP A 1087 -33.02 -13.75 -5.37
N MET A 1088 -34.35 -13.71 -5.48
CA MET A 1088 -35.10 -12.48 -5.26
C MET A 1088 -35.06 -11.96 -3.82
N PRO A 1089 -35.07 -12.82 -2.77
CA PRO A 1089 -34.83 -12.36 -1.41
C PRO A 1089 -33.49 -11.63 -1.25
N ALA A 1090 -32.40 -12.15 -1.85
CA ALA A 1090 -31.12 -11.44 -1.85
C ALA A 1090 -31.19 -10.11 -2.61
N ALA A 1091 -31.85 -10.08 -3.77
CA ALA A 1091 -32.02 -8.84 -4.55
C ALA A 1091 -32.81 -7.75 -3.77
N GLU A 1092 -33.83 -8.15 -2.98
CA GLU A 1092 -34.57 -7.24 -2.11
C GLU A 1092 -33.75 -6.80 -0.89
N ARG A 1093 -32.90 -7.69 -0.33
CA ARG A 1093 -31.95 -7.32 0.75
C ARG A 1093 -30.96 -6.25 0.30
N VAL A 1094 -30.50 -6.27 -0.95
CA VAL A 1094 -29.58 -5.23 -1.47
C VAL A 1094 -30.20 -3.83 -1.37
N LEU A 1095 -31.53 -3.67 -1.52
CA LEU A 1095 -32.20 -2.39 -1.28
C LEU A 1095 -32.19 -1.98 0.20
N ALA A 1096 -32.35 -2.94 1.11
CA ALA A 1096 -32.24 -2.69 2.54
C ALA A 1096 -30.81 -2.32 2.95
N ASP A 1097 -29.80 -2.99 2.39
CA ASP A 1097 -28.38 -2.68 2.59
C ASP A 1097 -28.04 -1.27 2.09
N MET A 1098 -28.60 -0.89 0.95
CA MET A 1098 -28.47 0.46 0.39
C MET A 1098 -29.04 1.53 1.34
N GLN A 1099 -30.21 1.28 1.93
CA GLN A 1099 -30.82 2.15 2.93
C GLN A 1099 -29.99 2.20 4.23
N ALA A 1100 -29.46 1.06 4.69
CA ALA A 1100 -28.59 0.99 5.86
C ALA A 1100 -27.26 1.75 5.66
N ALA A 1101 -26.73 1.76 4.44
CA ALA A 1101 -25.56 2.54 4.04
C ALA A 1101 -25.85 4.05 3.88
N GLY A 1102 -27.07 4.50 4.15
CA GLY A 1102 -27.48 5.91 4.03
C GLY A 1102 -27.72 6.39 2.60
N VAL A 1103 -27.85 5.47 1.64
CA VAL A 1103 -28.06 5.77 0.22
C VAL A 1103 -29.53 5.51 -0.14
N GLN A 1104 -30.21 6.47 -0.78
CA GLN A 1104 -31.63 6.32 -1.11
C GLN A 1104 -31.83 5.58 -2.45
N PRO A 1105 -32.65 4.51 -2.48
CA PRO A 1105 -32.99 3.82 -3.72
C PRO A 1105 -33.63 4.73 -4.77
N ASP A 1106 -33.04 4.79 -5.97
CA ASP A 1106 -33.61 5.47 -7.14
C ASP A 1106 -34.52 4.53 -7.97
N ALA A 1107 -35.34 5.09 -8.86
CA ALA A 1107 -36.27 4.38 -9.74
C ALA A 1107 -35.61 3.28 -10.58
N VAL A 1108 -34.32 3.42 -10.88
CA VAL A 1108 -33.54 2.45 -11.66
C VAL A 1108 -33.40 1.10 -10.93
N HIS A 1109 -33.26 1.10 -9.60
CA HIS A 1109 -33.12 -0.13 -8.80
C HIS A 1109 -34.44 -0.90 -8.73
N TYR A 1110 -35.55 -0.17 -8.55
CA TYR A 1110 -36.88 -0.76 -8.59
C TYR A 1110 -37.24 -1.29 -9.98
N ALA A 1111 -36.80 -0.61 -11.05
CA ALA A 1111 -36.99 -1.09 -12.43
C ALA A 1111 -36.32 -2.47 -12.65
N SER A 1112 -35.09 -2.66 -12.15
CA SER A 1112 -34.42 -3.96 -12.18
C SER A 1112 -35.21 -5.06 -11.47
N LEU A 1113 -35.78 -4.78 -10.30
CA LEU A 1113 -36.64 -5.74 -9.58
C LEU A 1113 -37.97 -6.03 -10.29
N VAL A 1114 -38.61 -5.01 -10.86
CA VAL A 1114 -39.84 -5.15 -11.65
C VAL A 1114 -39.58 -6.03 -12.87
N HIS A 1115 -38.47 -5.76 -13.58
CA HIS A 1115 -38.05 -6.57 -14.71
C HIS A 1115 -37.79 -8.03 -14.30
N ALA A 1116 -37.10 -8.27 -13.19
CA ALA A 1116 -36.82 -9.63 -12.73
C ALA A 1116 -38.08 -10.40 -12.28
N LYS A 1117 -38.94 -9.81 -11.45
CA LYS A 1117 -40.21 -10.45 -11.03
C LYS A 1117 -41.11 -10.75 -12.24
N GLY A 1118 -41.17 -9.82 -13.19
CA GLY A 1118 -42.05 -9.92 -14.34
C GLY A 1118 -41.53 -10.79 -15.47
N CYS A 1119 -40.28 -10.60 -15.92
CA CYS A 1119 -39.73 -11.28 -17.09
C CYS A 1119 -39.05 -12.60 -16.76
N VAL A 1120 -38.37 -12.70 -15.61
CA VAL A 1120 -37.61 -13.91 -15.23
C VAL A 1120 -38.49 -14.89 -14.45
N GLN A 1121 -39.28 -14.40 -13.49
CA GLN A 1121 -40.19 -15.24 -12.69
C GLN A 1121 -41.60 -15.37 -13.29
N HIS A 1122 -41.95 -14.58 -14.31
CA HIS A 1122 -43.29 -14.49 -14.88
C HIS A 1122 -44.40 -14.12 -13.86
N ASP A 1123 -44.04 -13.45 -12.76
CA ASP A 1123 -44.97 -13.01 -11.70
C ASP A 1123 -45.32 -11.52 -11.88
N LEU A 1124 -46.34 -11.28 -12.72
CA LEU A 1124 -46.87 -9.94 -12.96
C LEU A 1124 -47.50 -9.30 -11.71
N PRO A 1125 -48.30 -10.01 -10.87
CA PRO A 1125 -48.83 -9.44 -9.63
C PRO A 1125 -47.76 -8.88 -8.70
N ALA A 1126 -46.67 -9.62 -8.49
CA ALA A 1126 -45.57 -9.15 -7.63
C ALA A 1126 -44.83 -7.96 -8.26
N ALA A 1127 -44.62 -7.96 -9.58
CA ALA A 1127 -44.05 -6.83 -10.31
C ALA A 1127 -44.93 -5.56 -10.18
N ARG A 1128 -46.26 -5.70 -10.31
CA ARG A 1128 -47.22 -4.59 -10.11
C ARG A 1128 -47.24 -4.09 -8.67
N LYS A 1129 -47.05 -4.96 -7.68
CA LYS A 1129 -46.96 -4.58 -6.26
C LYS A 1129 -45.73 -3.68 -6.00
N VAL A 1130 -44.56 -4.05 -6.52
CA VAL A 1130 -43.34 -3.24 -6.42
C VAL A 1130 -43.50 -1.91 -7.16
N PHE A 1131 -44.09 -1.93 -8.35
CA PHE A 1131 -44.40 -0.69 -9.08
C PHE A 1131 -45.36 0.21 -8.28
N GLY A 1132 -46.40 -0.37 -7.68
CA GLY A 1132 -47.35 0.34 -6.82
C GLY A 1132 -46.69 0.95 -5.57
N SER A 1133 -45.73 0.28 -4.95
CA SER A 1133 -45.00 0.85 -3.81
C SER A 1133 -44.16 2.07 -4.20
N VAL A 1134 -43.55 2.06 -5.38
CA VAL A 1134 -42.79 3.21 -5.89
C VAL A 1134 -43.71 4.38 -6.23
N LEU A 1135 -44.92 4.11 -6.72
CA LEU A 1135 -45.93 5.14 -6.96
C LEU A 1135 -46.45 5.80 -5.67
N ALA A 1136 -46.48 5.04 -4.57
CA ALA A 1136 -46.89 5.56 -3.26
C ALA A 1136 -45.81 6.41 -2.60
N ASP A 1137 -44.53 6.15 -2.90
CA ASP A 1137 -43.41 6.90 -2.33
C ASP A 1137 -43.16 8.21 -3.09
N ARG A 1138 -43.44 9.34 -2.43
CA ARG A 1138 -43.22 10.69 -3.00
C ARG A 1138 -41.75 11.09 -3.07
N ARG A 1139 -40.83 10.32 -2.47
CA ARG A 1139 -39.40 10.64 -2.43
C ARG A 1139 -38.68 10.23 -3.71
N VAL A 1140 -39.20 9.25 -4.45
CA VAL A 1140 -38.58 8.72 -5.66
C VAL A 1140 -39.12 9.44 -6.89
N ARG A 1141 -38.23 9.99 -7.72
CA ARG A 1141 -38.62 10.60 -9.00
C ARG A 1141 -38.97 9.49 -9.99
N LEU A 1142 -40.19 9.48 -10.50
CA LEU A 1142 -40.62 8.54 -11.53
C LEU A 1142 -39.83 8.77 -12.82
N GLN A 1143 -39.13 7.73 -13.29
CA GLN A 1143 -38.34 7.74 -14.51
C GLN A 1143 -38.94 6.81 -15.58
N PRO A 1144 -38.71 7.07 -16.88
CA PRO A 1144 -39.20 6.22 -17.97
C PRO A 1144 -38.77 4.75 -17.88
N CYS A 1145 -37.59 4.47 -17.32
CA CYS A 1145 -37.06 3.11 -17.20
C CYS A 1145 -37.94 2.18 -16.35
N LEU A 1146 -38.66 2.73 -15.36
CA LEU A 1146 -39.56 1.95 -14.51
C LEU A 1146 -40.82 1.50 -15.26
N TYR A 1147 -41.36 2.37 -16.10
CA TYR A 1147 -42.48 2.03 -17.00
C TYR A 1147 -42.05 1.04 -18.07
N GLN A 1148 -40.84 1.23 -18.64
CA GLN A 1148 -40.27 0.28 -19.61
C GLN A 1148 -40.21 -1.14 -19.04
N ALA A 1149 -39.62 -1.31 -17.86
CA ALA A 1149 -39.51 -2.62 -17.20
C ALA A 1149 -40.88 -3.28 -16.95
N LEU A 1150 -41.89 -2.48 -16.58
CA LEU A 1150 -43.25 -2.98 -16.39
C LEU A 1150 -43.92 -3.37 -17.72
N PHE A 1151 -43.70 -2.62 -18.79
CA PHE A 1151 -44.19 -2.97 -20.12
C PHE A 1151 -43.52 -4.23 -20.65
N GLU A 1152 -42.21 -4.38 -20.47
CA GLU A 1152 -41.48 -5.61 -20.80
C GLU A 1152 -42.05 -6.82 -20.04
N ALA A 1153 -42.31 -6.67 -18.74
CA ALA A 1153 -42.95 -7.70 -17.92
C ALA A 1153 -44.36 -8.09 -18.40
N MET A 1154 -45.18 -7.11 -18.82
CA MET A 1154 -46.53 -7.37 -19.35
C MET A 1154 -46.49 -8.04 -20.73
N VAL A 1155 -45.54 -7.64 -21.58
CA VAL A 1155 -45.33 -8.27 -22.89
C VAL A 1155 -44.83 -9.71 -22.71
N ALA A 1156 -43.87 -9.95 -21.81
CA ALA A 1156 -43.36 -11.29 -21.50
C ALA A 1156 -44.42 -12.25 -20.92
N THR A 1157 -45.46 -11.71 -20.27
CA THR A 1157 -46.59 -12.49 -19.71
C THR A 1157 -47.82 -12.52 -20.62
N ASN A 1158 -47.74 -12.03 -21.86
CA ASN A 1158 -48.84 -11.95 -22.85
C ASN A 1158 -50.10 -11.24 -22.34
N ARG A 1159 -49.93 -10.15 -21.56
CA ARG A 1159 -51.03 -9.29 -21.10
C ARG A 1159 -50.92 -7.88 -21.67
N VAL A 1160 -50.81 -7.76 -22.99
CA VAL A 1160 -50.55 -6.48 -23.64
C VAL A 1160 -51.78 -5.57 -23.58
N ALA A 1161 -52.99 -6.11 -23.48
CA ALA A 1161 -54.23 -5.34 -23.32
C ALA A 1161 -54.22 -4.35 -22.14
N ASP A 1162 -53.61 -4.73 -21.02
CA ASP A 1162 -53.54 -3.89 -19.81
C ASP A 1162 -52.54 -2.72 -19.95
N THR A 1163 -51.73 -2.70 -21.02
CA THR A 1163 -50.71 -1.66 -21.21
C THR A 1163 -51.31 -0.29 -21.49
N GLU A 1164 -52.52 -0.22 -22.07
CA GLU A 1164 -53.18 1.04 -22.44
C GLU A 1164 -53.51 1.91 -21.22
N GLU A 1165 -53.99 1.29 -20.14
CA GLU A 1165 -54.30 1.97 -18.88
C GLU A 1165 -53.02 2.61 -18.31
N ILE A 1166 -51.92 1.87 -18.32
CA ILE A 1166 -50.64 2.34 -17.78
C ILE A 1166 -50.01 3.42 -18.67
N VAL A 1167 -50.15 3.33 -20.00
CA VAL A 1167 -49.72 4.40 -20.94
C VAL A 1167 -50.52 5.68 -20.71
N SER A 1168 -51.82 5.59 -20.44
CA SER A 1168 -52.65 6.75 -20.10
C SER A 1168 -52.21 7.40 -18.77
N GLY A 1169 -51.90 6.58 -17.75
CA GLY A 1169 -51.34 7.03 -16.49
C GLY A 1169 -49.94 7.64 -16.61
N MET A 1170 -49.13 7.15 -17.55
CA MET A 1170 -47.82 7.71 -17.87
C MET A 1170 -47.93 9.14 -18.43
N LYS A 1171 -48.88 9.36 -19.36
CA LYS A 1171 -49.16 10.69 -19.93
C LYS A 1171 -49.67 11.67 -18.87
N GLN A 1172 -50.59 11.24 -18.01
CA GLN A 1172 -51.13 12.08 -16.92
C GLN A 1172 -50.06 12.54 -15.93
N ARG A 1173 -48.98 11.76 -15.78
CA ARG A 1173 -47.88 12.05 -14.85
C ARG A 1173 -46.70 12.76 -15.53
N ASN A 1174 -46.86 13.24 -16.77
CA ASN A 1174 -45.83 13.91 -17.56
C ASN A 1174 -44.53 13.11 -17.71
N VAL A 1175 -44.61 11.78 -17.83
CA VAL A 1175 -43.45 10.95 -18.16
C VAL A 1175 -43.38 10.77 -19.67
N GLU A 1176 -42.22 11.11 -20.26
CA GLU A 1176 -42.05 11.07 -21.72
C GLU A 1176 -42.09 9.64 -22.28
N MET A 1177 -42.78 9.47 -23.41
CA MET A 1177 -42.71 8.25 -24.23
C MET A 1177 -41.35 8.22 -24.94
N THR A 1178 -40.46 7.34 -24.48
CA THR A 1178 -39.14 7.15 -25.09
C THR A 1178 -39.22 6.15 -26.26
N ALA A 1179 -38.24 6.21 -27.17
CA ALA A 1179 -38.10 5.24 -28.26
C ALA A 1179 -38.10 3.79 -27.75
N TYR A 1180 -37.41 3.52 -26.64
CA TYR A 1180 -37.33 2.18 -26.02
C TYR A 1180 -38.69 1.66 -25.54
N ILE A 1181 -39.48 2.50 -24.84
CA ILE A 1181 -40.82 2.10 -24.37
C ILE A 1181 -41.74 1.80 -25.57
N ALA A 1182 -41.69 2.63 -26.60
CA ALA A 1182 -42.49 2.40 -27.79
C ALA A 1182 -42.04 1.14 -28.53
N ASN A 1183 -40.74 0.86 -28.64
CA ASN A 1183 -40.24 -0.37 -29.27
C ASN A 1183 -40.79 -1.62 -28.56
N THR A 1184 -40.78 -1.62 -27.22
CA THR A 1184 -41.36 -2.72 -26.42
C THR A 1184 -42.85 -2.89 -26.67
N LEU A 1185 -43.61 -1.79 -26.69
CA LEU A 1185 -45.05 -1.84 -26.94
C LEU A 1185 -45.40 -2.22 -28.38
N ILE A 1186 -44.66 -1.71 -29.37
CA ILE A 1186 -44.79 -2.08 -30.79
C ILE A 1186 -44.58 -3.58 -30.94
N HIS A 1187 -43.50 -4.12 -30.34
CA HIS A 1187 -43.24 -5.56 -30.34
C HIS A 1187 -44.37 -6.35 -29.67
N GLY A 1188 -44.86 -5.89 -28.52
CA GLY A 1188 -45.97 -6.52 -27.79
C GLY A 1188 -47.25 -6.62 -28.63
N TRP A 1189 -47.71 -5.50 -29.19
CA TRP A 1189 -48.91 -5.47 -30.02
C TRP A 1189 -48.73 -6.20 -31.36
N ALA A 1190 -47.52 -6.19 -31.93
CA ALA A 1190 -47.20 -6.99 -33.11
C ALA A 1190 -47.29 -8.50 -32.82
N THR A 1191 -46.85 -8.95 -31.64
CA THR A 1191 -46.92 -10.36 -31.22
C THR A 1191 -48.37 -10.82 -31.03
N GLU A 1192 -49.27 -9.94 -30.57
CA GLU A 1192 -50.71 -10.19 -30.52
C GLU A 1192 -51.43 -10.03 -31.88
N GLY A 1193 -50.71 -9.64 -32.95
CA GLY A 1193 -51.25 -9.45 -34.30
C GLY A 1193 -51.99 -8.13 -34.53
N ASN A 1194 -51.94 -7.17 -33.60
CA ASN A 1194 -52.63 -5.89 -33.71
C ASN A 1194 -51.70 -4.76 -34.19
N VAL A 1195 -51.45 -4.74 -35.50
CA VAL A 1195 -50.52 -3.77 -36.12
C VAL A 1195 -51.08 -2.34 -36.13
N ALA A 1196 -52.39 -2.16 -36.14
CA ALA A 1196 -53.01 -0.83 -36.07
C ALA A 1196 -52.63 -0.11 -34.77
N LYS A 1197 -52.66 -0.81 -33.63
CA LYS A 1197 -52.22 -0.26 -32.34
C LYS A 1197 -50.71 -0.07 -32.25
N ALA A 1198 -49.92 -0.95 -32.83
CA ALA A 1198 -48.48 -0.75 -32.95
C ALA A 1198 -48.17 0.57 -33.70
N LYS A 1199 -48.92 0.85 -34.78
CA LYS A 1199 -48.78 2.08 -35.56
C LYS A 1199 -49.17 3.34 -34.78
N THR A 1200 -50.25 3.31 -33.99
CA THR A 1200 -50.63 4.48 -33.18
C THR A 1200 -49.57 4.82 -32.13
N ILE A 1201 -48.90 3.82 -31.57
CA ILE A 1201 -47.78 4.02 -30.64
C ILE A 1201 -46.56 4.58 -31.38
N TYR A 1202 -46.24 4.06 -32.56
CA TYR A 1202 -45.19 4.58 -33.43
C TYR A 1202 -45.41 6.04 -33.82
N ASP A 1203 -46.65 6.40 -34.17
CA ASP A 1203 -47.04 7.77 -34.52
C ASP A 1203 -47.07 8.71 -33.31
N SER A 1204 -47.23 8.18 -32.09
CA SER A 1204 -47.14 8.97 -30.87
C SER A 1204 -45.73 9.53 -30.59
N ILE A 1205 -44.69 8.94 -31.20
CA ILE A 1205 -43.34 9.50 -31.20
C ILE A 1205 -43.20 10.40 -32.42
N GLY A 1206 -43.00 11.70 -32.18
CA GLY A 1206 -42.69 12.66 -33.25
C GLY A 1206 -41.46 12.25 -34.05
N ILE A 1207 -41.47 12.53 -35.36
CA ILE A 1207 -40.47 12.07 -36.34
C ILE A 1207 -39.04 12.37 -35.87
N GLU A 1208 -38.79 13.51 -35.21
CA GLU A 1208 -37.47 13.88 -34.69
C GLU A 1208 -36.91 12.93 -33.63
N LYS A 1209 -37.77 12.41 -32.74
CA LYS A 1209 -37.38 11.58 -31.59
C LYS A 1209 -37.28 10.08 -31.92
N ARG A 1210 -37.64 9.65 -33.12
CA ARG A 1210 -37.54 8.22 -33.52
C ARG A 1210 -36.07 7.79 -33.63
N GLU A 1211 -35.75 6.57 -33.24
CA GLU A 1211 -34.42 5.99 -33.42
C GLU A 1211 -34.44 4.94 -34.53
N PRO A 1212 -33.30 4.56 -35.13
CA PRO A 1212 -33.24 3.45 -36.09
C PRO A 1212 -33.87 2.16 -35.55
N SER A 1213 -33.75 1.91 -34.25
CA SER A 1213 -34.39 0.78 -33.55
C SER A 1213 -35.93 0.83 -33.61
N THR A 1214 -36.52 2.02 -33.58
CA THR A 1214 -37.98 2.22 -33.69
C THR A 1214 -38.47 2.01 -35.11
N TYR A 1215 -37.69 2.43 -36.11
CA TYR A 1215 -37.96 2.08 -37.51
C TYR A 1215 -37.84 0.57 -37.74
N ASP A 1216 -36.81 -0.09 -37.21
CA ASP A 1216 -36.65 -1.56 -37.28
C ASP A 1216 -37.82 -2.31 -36.63
N ALA A 1217 -38.20 -1.94 -35.40
CA ALA A 1217 -39.30 -2.57 -34.67
C ALA A 1217 -40.63 -2.47 -35.44
N MET A 1218 -40.94 -1.30 -35.99
CA MET A 1218 -42.17 -1.10 -36.77
C MET A 1218 -42.12 -1.81 -38.13
N THR A 1219 -40.96 -1.82 -38.80
CA THR A 1219 -40.76 -2.54 -40.06
C THR A 1219 -40.97 -4.05 -39.85
N ARG A 1220 -40.42 -4.62 -38.76
CA ARG A 1220 -40.66 -6.02 -38.37
C ARG A 1220 -42.12 -6.30 -38.02
N ALA A 1221 -42.80 -5.36 -37.35
CA ALA A 1221 -44.21 -5.51 -37.02
C ALA A 1221 -45.09 -5.59 -38.29
N PHE A 1222 -44.82 -4.75 -39.30
CA PHE A 1222 -45.53 -4.81 -40.58
C PHE A 1222 -45.19 -6.07 -41.39
N LEU A 1223 -43.93 -6.50 -41.39
CA LEU A 1223 -43.51 -7.75 -42.03
C LEU A 1223 -44.15 -8.97 -41.37
N GLY A 1224 -44.31 -8.97 -40.04
CA GLY A 1224 -44.99 -10.03 -39.29
C GLY A 1224 -46.50 -10.12 -39.56
N ALA A 1225 -47.10 -9.07 -40.12
CA ALA A 1225 -48.50 -9.05 -40.54
C ALA A 1225 -48.68 -9.06 -42.07
N ASP A 1226 -47.62 -9.44 -42.81
CA ASP A 1226 -47.57 -9.52 -44.28
C ASP A 1226 -47.85 -8.19 -45.03
N ASP A 1227 -47.76 -7.02 -44.38
CA ASP A 1227 -47.92 -5.70 -45.01
C ASP A 1227 -46.58 -5.12 -45.48
N ARG A 1228 -46.09 -5.61 -46.62
CA ARG A 1228 -44.80 -5.17 -47.19
C ARG A 1228 -44.81 -3.72 -47.71
N ALA A 1229 -45.96 -3.21 -48.13
CA ALA A 1229 -46.07 -1.86 -48.67
C ALA A 1229 -45.89 -0.80 -47.57
N ALA A 1230 -46.54 -1.01 -46.42
CA ALA A 1230 -46.34 -0.16 -45.25
C ALA A 1230 -44.90 -0.26 -44.70
N ALA A 1231 -44.31 -1.46 -44.69
CA ALA A 1231 -42.92 -1.66 -44.29
C ALA A 1231 -41.93 -0.84 -45.15
N ALA A 1232 -42.10 -0.85 -46.48
CA ALA A 1232 -41.27 -0.07 -47.39
C ALA A 1232 -41.41 1.45 -47.16
N GLY A 1233 -42.62 1.93 -46.85
CA GLY A 1233 -42.86 3.34 -46.52
C GLY A 1233 -42.11 3.81 -45.27
N ILE A 1234 -42.04 2.97 -44.23
CA ILE A 1234 -41.29 3.26 -42.99
C ILE A 1234 -39.79 3.31 -43.26
N VAL A 1235 -39.26 2.43 -44.10
CA VAL A 1235 -37.84 2.44 -44.51
C VAL A 1235 -37.51 3.69 -45.33
N GLN A 1236 -38.41 4.12 -46.22
CA GLN A 1236 -38.23 5.36 -46.98
C GLN A 1236 -38.24 6.59 -46.06
N GLU A 1237 -39.12 6.62 -45.05
CA GLU A 1237 -39.11 7.67 -44.03
C GLU A 1237 -37.79 7.70 -43.26
N MET A 1238 -37.25 6.54 -42.90
CA MET A 1238 -35.94 6.42 -42.25
C MET A 1238 -34.81 6.97 -43.13
N MET A 1239 -34.83 6.67 -44.44
CA MET A 1239 -33.80 7.13 -45.39
C MET A 1239 -33.78 8.65 -45.54
N SER A 1240 -34.94 9.31 -45.43
CA SER A 1240 -35.02 10.78 -45.46
C SER A 1240 -34.23 11.47 -44.33
N ARG A 1241 -33.88 10.74 -43.26
CA ARG A 1241 -33.10 11.25 -42.13
C ARG A 1241 -31.59 11.05 -42.24
N GLY A 1242 -31.12 10.36 -43.28
CA GLY A 1242 -29.68 10.26 -43.57
C GLY A 1242 -28.86 9.48 -42.51
N TYR A 1243 -29.38 8.36 -42.00
CA TYR A 1243 -28.64 7.49 -41.09
C TYR A 1243 -27.43 6.81 -41.79
N PRO A 1244 -26.37 6.44 -41.04
CA PRO A 1244 -25.20 5.76 -41.60
C PRO A 1244 -25.58 4.51 -42.40
N SER A 1245 -24.90 4.30 -43.54
CA SER A 1245 -25.19 3.20 -44.46
C SER A 1245 -25.19 1.82 -43.78
N ALA A 1246 -24.30 1.58 -42.81
CA ALA A 1246 -24.21 0.32 -42.07
C ALA A 1246 -25.43 0.00 -41.17
N VAL A 1247 -26.16 1.03 -40.71
CA VAL A 1247 -27.37 0.86 -39.88
C VAL A 1247 -28.61 0.82 -40.78
N ALA A 1248 -28.64 1.70 -41.79
CA ALA A 1248 -29.71 1.73 -42.76
C ALA A 1248 -29.78 0.44 -43.60
N SER A 1249 -28.62 -0.11 -44.02
CA SER A 1249 -28.55 -1.34 -44.82
C SER A 1249 -29.25 -2.51 -44.14
N LYS A 1250 -29.02 -2.71 -42.84
CA LYS A 1250 -29.65 -3.81 -42.08
C LYS A 1250 -31.16 -3.77 -42.10
N ILE A 1251 -31.76 -2.58 -42.08
CA ILE A 1251 -33.23 -2.41 -42.06
C ILE A 1251 -33.79 -2.48 -43.49
N ILE A 1252 -33.04 -1.97 -44.48
CA ILE A 1252 -33.37 -2.10 -45.90
C ILE A 1252 -33.38 -3.58 -46.32
N ASP A 1253 -32.39 -4.36 -45.87
CA ASP A 1253 -32.26 -5.79 -46.15
C ASP A 1253 -33.48 -6.59 -45.64
N LEU A 1254 -34.15 -6.14 -44.57
CA LEU A 1254 -35.34 -6.81 -44.02
C LEU A 1254 -36.55 -6.75 -44.96
N VAL A 1255 -36.68 -5.69 -45.77
CA VAL A 1255 -37.81 -5.52 -46.70
C VAL A 1255 -37.54 -6.16 -48.07
N GLY A 1256 -36.29 -6.58 -48.32
CA GLY A 1256 -35.91 -7.35 -49.51
C GLY A 1256 -35.97 -6.57 -50.82
N ALA A 1257 -35.84 -5.25 -50.79
CA ALA A 1257 -35.81 -4.41 -51.98
C ALA A 1257 -34.45 -3.71 -52.09
N ALA A 1258 -33.63 -4.14 -53.05
CA ALA A 1258 -32.61 -3.27 -53.61
C ALA A 1258 -33.33 -2.10 -54.28
N PRO A 1259 -33.12 -0.84 -53.85
CA PRO A 1259 -33.57 0.28 -54.66
C PRO A 1259 -32.64 0.35 -55.88
N SER A 1260 -33.19 0.05 -57.04
CA SER A 1260 -32.58 0.42 -58.31
C SER A 1260 -32.62 1.94 -58.44
N VAL A 1261 -31.40 2.49 -58.58
CA VAL A 1261 -31.01 3.85 -59.00
C VAL A 1261 -30.94 4.91 -57.91
#